data_AF-A0A842NFY1-F1
#
_entry.id   AF-A0A842NFY1-F1
#
_cell.length_a   1.000
_cell.length_b   1.000
_cell.length_c   1.000
_cell.angle_alpha   90.00
_cell.angle_beta   90.00
_cell.angle_gamma   90.00
#
_symmetry.space_group_name_H-M   'P 1'
#
loop_
_entity.id
_entity.type
_entity.pdbx_description
1 polymer ?
#
loop_
_entity_poly.entity_id
_entity_poly.type
_entity_poly.pdbx_seq_one_letter_code
_entity_poly.pdbx_strand_id
1 'polypeptide(L)'
;QVARRMYNRTGDLVKSIEVGLRVGLAILTEAVLVAPLEGISNVRLLNNADGSQFVSVDFCGPIRAAGGTAQALAVLITDVVRRELEVGPYIARREEIERVKEEFGLYRGNLQYRPPPEEIEAIVKACPIMVNGESTESQECAGYGNIENVDGSRVRGGVLLVIGEGLCLKAPKVQKHTERLQVEGWEFISHFANKGKSSGTSEKKTYQKRAIKPISRFMEDIIAGRPVFGEPLAAGGFRLRYGRTRATGLAAGSLSPVTMHAMGDFIAVGTQLKIERPGKATAITPSDKLQGPIVLLNNGAFGRVDNLESWKNLEKKVNVVWDNGEMMLGYGEFLENNKNLIPSSYNRDWWAADLLETLVSRESVEKFASIIGVDTELPAGIPGAIPNDNDALFQHKRNWVRFLRDVDISWDMAVSISNEFGTAVPPPWNINWLDLPIEWVLPLHDAVMQSELIPSQVNFDDAWNNDSKSDNWMRIKGAASNWSPQVSLTEKPDTPPGLPITIIPPINSRYRAGDSHEWHGVIKSSIMLLGLPHYHDGDDLIITSSWEGMLDGLGLTIRQGGVEKRIDINSHLSDRIERLKLAVSNLKEENERMQVLESERALVRVEAETAARQRGEGIAGSDRAGDAAAAKVEDTGPKDADKLYAAEKLLDDQVVDGILPLVRECGTVRWEHNTPVRIGARMARPEKAAHRLMKTAVNALFPIGTQGGPQKLLSVASGRGNLRVSLGVRECLRCGRPSPFTQCHHRMDKEDPKSACLGKTNSIKSEKKKFRRQGEFQTIPLRKILESKIEELGIELLPKIKCIDVLPSKAQTPEPLEKGILRARHKLPVFRDGTVRFDMSDIPETHFRPCEIGTPHNKLVELGYKVDIDGEPLVSDEQILELYPQDFIPSTKAIGHLVATCQFIDELLIRYYKMEPHYNVTDVSGLVGQMTIALAPHTSGGVLSRIIGFTDASGGYAHTLFHAAK
;
A
#
# COMPACT_ATOMS: atom_id res chain seq x y z
N GLN A 1 23.86 27.11 13.30
CA GLN A 1 23.65 28.57 13.14
C GLN A 1 22.44 29.12 13.90
N VAL A 2 21.23 28.56 13.72
CA VAL A 2 20.00 29.04 14.40
C VAL A 2 20.13 29.07 15.92
N ALA A 3 20.61 27.96 16.51
CA ALA A 3 20.83 27.86 17.95
C ALA A 3 21.81 28.93 18.47
N ARG A 4 22.98 29.10 17.83
CA ARG A 4 23.96 30.16 18.16
C ARG A 4 23.33 31.56 18.12
N ARG A 5 22.56 31.88 17.07
CA ARG A 5 21.88 33.19 16.96
C ARG A 5 20.85 33.39 18.08
N MET A 6 20.10 32.35 18.43
CA MET A 6 19.12 32.42 19.52
C MET A 6 19.82 32.60 20.88
N TYR A 7 20.96 31.93 21.08
CA TYR A 7 21.76 32.05 22.29
C TYR A 7 22.31 33.46 22.44
N ASN A 8 22.93 34.00 21.38
CA ASN A 8 23.42 35.38 21.37
C ASN A 8 22.31 36.41 21.65
N ARG A 9 21.05 36.13 21.29
CA ARG A 9 19.91 37.02 21.51
C ARG A 9 19.31 36.94 22.91
N THR A 10 19.28 35.75 23.50
CA THR A 10 18.48 35.48 24.72
C THR A 10 19.31 35.08 25.94
N GLY A 11 20.55 34.62 25.74
CA GLY A 11 21.37 34.03 26.80
C GLY A 11 20.86 32.68 27.34
N ASP A 12 19.75 32.17 26.80
CA ASP A 12 19.08 30.96 27.29
C ASP A 12 19.51 29.73 26.48
N LEU A 13 20.33 28.87 27.08
CA LEU A 13 20.83 27.63 26.47
C LEU A 13 19.69 26.69 26.10
N VAL A 14 18.73 26.46 27.00
CA VAL A 14 17.62 25.53 26.80
C VAL A 14 16.78 25.97 25.61
N LYS A 15 16.39 27.24 25.58
CA LYS A 15 15.61 27.81 24.47
C LYS A 15 16.36 27.77 23.15
N SER A 16 17.68 27.93 23.18
CA SER A 16 18.52 27.90 21.99
C SER A 16 18.64 26.50 21.40
N ILE A 17 18.79 25.49 22.25
CA ILE A 17 18.78 24.08 21.86
C ILE A 17 17.40 23.69 21.32
N GLU A 18 16.33 24.05 22.03
CA GLU A 18 14.95 23.75 21.62
C GLU A 18 14.63 24.34 20.24
N VAL A 19 14.96 25.61 20.02
CA VAL A 19 14.72 26.26 18.72
C VAL A 19 15.59 25.62 17.62
N GLY A 20 16.85 25.31 17.92
CA GLY A 20 17.73 24.61 16.98
C GLY A 20 17.18 23.25 16.56
N LEU A 21 16.71 22.46 17.53
CA LEU A 21 16.09 21.16 17.33
C LEU A 21 14.80 21.27 16.52
N ARG A 22 13.84 22.11 16.95
CA ARG A 22 12.54 22.24 16.28
C ARG A 22 12.69 22.75 14.85
N VAL A 23 13.57 23.73 14.61
CA VAL A 23 13.83 24.24 13.26
C VAL A 23 14.56 23.21 12.40
N GLY A 24 15.57 22.53 12.95
CA GLY A 24 16.28 21.46 12.22
C GLY A 24 15.35 20.32 11.83
N LEU A 25 14.51 19.86 12.77
CA LEU A 25 13.54 18.80 12.51
C LEU A 25 12.45 19.26 11.53
N ALA A 26 11.97 20.51 11.63
CA ALA A 26 11.02 21.07 10.67
C ALA A 26 11.59 21.11 9.26
N ILE A 27 12.84 21.52 9.06
CA ILE A 27 13.49 21.50 7.75
C ILE A 27 13.60 20.07 7.20
N LEU A 28 14.01 19.11 8.04
CA LEU A 28 14.11 17.70 7.63
C LEU A 28 12.76 17.05 7.30
N THR A 29 11.68 17.56 7.89
CA THR A 29 10.30 17.08 7.69
C THR A 29 9.49 18.02 6.80
N GLU A 30 10.16 18.93 6.10
CA GLU A 30 9.58 19.91 5.17
C GLU A 30 8.44 20.76 5.77
N ALA A 31 8.41 20.89 7.09
CA ALA A 31 7.39 21.58 7.88
C ALA A 31 5.94 21.08 7.67
N VAL A 32 5.75 19.88 7.13
CA VAL A 32 4.42 19.28 6.90
C VAL A 32 3.89 18.57 8.16
N LEU A 33 4.77 17.87 8.87
CA LEU A 33 4.43 16.97 9.97
C LEU A 33 4.21 17.73 11.30
N VAL A 34 3.35 17.20 12.18
CA VAL A 34 3.16 17.78 13.52
C VAL A 34 4.35 17.55 14.45
N ALA A 35 5.28 16.67 14.09
CA ALA A 35 6.37 16.21 14.95
C ALA A 35 7.24 17.33 15.56
N PRO A 36 7.65 18.39 14.84
CA PRO A 36 8.41 19.50 15.41
C PRO A 36 7.62 20.32 16.43
N LEU A 37 6.28 20.25 16.42
CA LEU A 37 5.39 20.99 17.31
C LEU A 37 4.91 20.12 18.48
N GLU A 38 4.25 19.00 18.18
CA GLU A 38 3.60 18.13 19.16
C GLU A 38 4.43 16.89 19.54
N GLY A 39 5.44 16.53 18.73
CA GLY A 39 6.29 15.37 18.99
C GLY A 39 7.37 15.62 20.05
N ILE A 40 7.72 16.89 20.28
CA ILE A 40 8.69 17.34 21.29
C ILE A 40 7.94 18.18 22.32
N SER A 41 7.83 17.68 23.55
CA SER A 41 7.20 18.42 24.65
C SER A 41 8.14 19.49 25.18
N ASN A 42 9.30 19.08 25.71
CA ASN A 42 10.28 19.97 26.31
C ASN A 42 11.72 19.53 25.97
N VAL A 43 12.65 20.48 26.13
CA VAL A 43 14.09 20.23 26.17
C VAL A 43 14.59 20.69 27.54
N ARG A 44 15.45 19.91 28.18
CA ARG A 44 15.97 20.18 29.53
C ARG A 44 17.48 19.99 29.57
N LEU A 45 18.12 20.73 30.48
CA LEU A 45 19.49 20.47 30.91
C LEU A 45 19.43 19.74 32.25
N LEU A 46 19.98 18.53 32.29
CA LEU A 46 20.08 17.68 33.48
C LEU A 46 21.55 17.41 33.79
N ASN A 47 21.83 16.78 34.94
CA ASN A 47 23.19 16.54 35.41
C ASN A 47 23.53 15.05 35.44
N ASN A 48 24.70 14.70 34.92
CA ASN A 48 25.30 13.38 35.04
C ASN A 48 25.69 13.11 36.50
N ALA A 49 26.06 11.86 36.82
CA ALA A 49 26.51 11.50 38.17
C ALA A 49 27.78 12.25 38.62
N ASP A 50 28.59 12.71 37.66
CA ASP A 50 29.80 13.52 37.89
C ASP A 50 29.51 15.04 38.00
N GLY A 51 28.24 15.45 37.90
CA GLY A 51 27.80 16.84 37.93
C GLY A 51 27.89 17.60 36.60
N SER A 52 28.39 16.96 35.52
CA SER A 52 28.42 17.58 34.19
C SER A 52 27.01 17.71 33.59
N GLN A 53 26.75 18.81 32.89
CA GLN A 53 25.45 19.07 32.26
C GLN A 53 25.31 18.34 30.92
N PHE A 54 24.14 17.76 30.67
CA PHE A 54 23.77 17.13 29.41
C PHE A 54 22.34 17.51 28.97
N VAL A 55 22.02 17.24 27.70
CA VAL A 55 20.70 17.53 27.12
C VAL A 55 19.77 16.33 27.23
N SER A 56 18.56 16.56 27.75
CA SER A 56 17.44 15.62 27.76
C SER A 56 16.30 16.17 26.89
N VAL A 57 15.73 15.31 26.02
CA VAL A 57 14.61 15.69 25.14
C VAL A 57 13.40 14.84 25.48
N ASP A 58 12.29 15.50 25.81
CA ASP A 58 11.03 14.83 26.15
C ASP A 58 10.18 14.60 24.89
N PHE A 59 10.25 13.39 24.34
CA PHE A 59 9.46 12.96 23.19
C PHE A 59 8.06 12.50 23.60
N CYS A 60 7.06 12.83 22.78
CA CYS A 60 5.67 12.43 22.97
C CYS A 60 5.18 11.49 21.86
N GLY A 61 4.08 10.78 22.10
CA GLY A 61 3.47 9.86 21.12
C GLY A 61 3.30 10.41 19.68
N PRO A 62 2.92 11.70 19.47
CA PRO A 62 2.85 12.28 18.13
C PRO A 62 4.16 12.26 17.33
N ILE A 63 5.33 12.04 17.97
CA ILE A 63 6.61 11.84 17.26
C ILE A 63 6.58 10.65 16.30
N ARG A 64 5.65 9.69 16.50
CA ARG A 64 5.44 8.58 15.56
C ARG A 64 5.14 9.05 14.14
N ALA A 65 4.45 10.18 14.02
CA ALA A 65 4.09 10.77 12.74
C ALA A 65 5.30 11.22 11.91
N ALA A 66 6.43 11.54 12.56
CA ALA A 66 7.67 11.91 11.89
C ALA A 66 8.25 10.77 11.04
N GLY A 67 7.88 9.52 11.38
CA GLY A 67 8.56 8.32 10.92
C GLY A 67 9.89 8.07 11.65
N GLY A 68 10.34 6.81 11.65
CA GLY A 68 11.54 6.38 12.38
C GLY A 68 12.82 7.14 12.00
N THR A 69 12.98 7.49 10.72
CA THR A 69 14.19 8.21 10.29
C THR A 69 14.25 9.62 10.89
N ALA A 70 13.14 10.37 10.88
CA ALA A 70 13.10 11.70 11.48
C ALA A 70 13.20 11.66 13.01
N GLN A 71 12.67 10.61 13.66
CA GLN A 71 12.89 10.36 15.09
C GLN A 71 14.38 10.25 15.44
N ALA A 72 15.12 9.42 14.71
CA ALA A 72 16.55 9.25 14.92
C ALA A 72 17.34 10.52 14.57
N LEU A 73 16.95 11.23 13.50
CA LEU A 73 17.58 12.50 13.14
C LEU A 73 17.31 13.62 14.15
N ALA A 74 16.19 13.59 14.89
CA ALA A 74 15.96 14.51 16.00
C ALA A 74 17.01 14.34 17.11
N VAL A 75 17.38 13.09 17.42
CA VAL A 75 18.47 12.77 18.36
C VAL A 75 19.81 13.30 17.83
N LEU A 76 20.11 13.06 16.55
CA LEU A 76 21.33 13.54 15.90
C LEU A 76 21.43 15.07 15.87
N ILE A 77 20.35 15.78 15.50
CA ILE A 77 20.33 17.25 15.50
C ILE A 77 20.61 17.78 16.89
N THR A 78 19.99 17.19 17.91
CA THR A 78 20.20 17.61 19.30
C THR A 78 21.66 17.43 19.71
N ASP A 79 22.28 16.32 19.34
CA ASP A 79 23.70 16.06 19.59
C ASP A 79 24.62 17.06 18.89
N VAL A 80 24.33 17.42 17.64
CA VAL A 80 25.10 18.46 16.94
C VAL A 80 24.91 19.82 17.61
N VAL A 81 23.68 20.20 17.94
CA VAL A 81 23.36 21.48 18.58
C VAL A 81 23.96 21.61 19.97
N ARG A 82 24.00 20.52 20.76
CA ARG A 82 24.58 20.55 22.11
C ARG A 82 26.10 20.66 22.08
N ARG A 83 26.80 20.01 21.14
CA ARG A 83 28.24 20.20 20.92
C ARG A 83 28.57 21.64 20.53
N GLU A 84 27.76 22.19 19.63
CA GLU A 84 27.87 23.57 19.15
C GLU A 84 27.65 24.65 20.21
N LEU A 85 26.98 24.29 21.31
CA LEU A 85 26.76 25.15 22.48
C LEU A 85 27.57 24.70 23.70
N GLU A 86 28.59 23.85 23.49
CA GLU A 86 29.55 23.39 24.51
C GLU A 86 28.90 22.65 25.70
N VAL A 87 27.80 21.94 25.47
CA VAL A 87 27.14 21.09 26.47
C VAL A 87 27.71 19.66 26.41
N GLY A 88 27.98 19.07 27.57
CA GLY A 88 28.56 17.73 27.73
C GLY A 88 27.64 16.60 27.23
N PRO A 89 28.19 15.39 27.01
CA PRO A 89 27.41 14.22 26.61
C PRO A 89 26.64 13.61 27.79
N TYR A 90 25.55 12.93 27.49
CA TYR A 90 24.83 12.08 28.45
C TYR A 90 25.65 10.82 28.80
N ILE A 91 25.73 10.50 30.09
CA ILE A 91 26.37 9.28 30.61
C ILE A 91 25.31 8.45 31.33
N ALA A 92 24.82 7.40 30.66
CA ALA A 92 23.72 6.59 31.15
C ALA A 92 24.03 5.83 32.45
N ARG A 93 23.17 6.00 33.45
CA ARG A 93 23.21 5.22 34.71
C ARG A 93 22.58 3.85 34.52
N ARG A 94 22.98 2.88 35.34
CA ARG A 94 22.40 1.52 35.31
C ARG A 94 20.88 1.54 35.50
N GLU A 95 20.39 2.35 36.43
CA GLU A 95 18.95 2.47 36.71
C GLU A 95 18.14 3.00 35.52
N GLU A 96 18.72 3.94 34.76
CA GLU A 96 18.08 4.52 33.57
C GLU A 96 17.99 3.49 32.44
N ILE A 97 19.02 2.66 32.27
CA ILE A 97 19.04 1.57 31.27
C ILE A 97 18.01 0.50 31.61
N GLU A 98 18.00 0.03 32.85
CA GLU A 98 17.06 -1.00 33.30
C GLU A 98 15.61 -0.51 33.27
N ARG A 99 15.37 0.78 33.56
CA ARG A 99 14.05 1.42 33.35
C ARG A 99 13.58 1.29 31.91
N VAL A 100 14.44 1.60 30.93
CA VAL A 100 14.04 1.50 29.51
C VAL A 100 13.76 0.05 29.11
N LYS A 101 14.56 -0.92 29.59
CA LYS A 101 14.29 -2.36 29.37
C LYS A 101 12.92 -2.79 29.92
N GLU A 102 12.61 -2.36 31.15
CA GLU A 102 11.31 -2.62 31.79
C GLU A 102 10.15 -1.98 30.99
N GLU A 103 10.33 -0.73 30.54
CA GLU A 103 9.32 -0.04 29.72
C GLU A 103 9.03 -0.78 28.40
N PHE A 104 10.05 -1.31 27.71
CA PHE A 104 9.85 -2.12 26.49
C PHE A 104 9.08 -3.43 26.77
N GLY A 105 9.31 -4.06 27.93
CA GLY A 105 8.59 -5.26 28.36
C GLY A 105 7.12 -4.99 28.70
N LEU A 106 6.83 -3.84 29.33
CA LEU A 106 5.48 -3.44 29.73
C LEU A 106 4.67 -2.81 28.59
N TYR A 107 5.32 -2.31 27.54
CA TYR A 107 4.64 -1.62 26.45
C TYR A 107 3.75 -2.54 25.64
N ARG A 108 2.45 -2.27 25.69
CA ARG A 108 1.41 -3.00 24.94
C ARG A 108 1.10 -2.38 23.58
N GLY A 109 1.66 -1.21 23.26
CA GLY A 109 1.54 -0.63 21.93
C GLY A 109 2.25 -1.47 20.87
N ASN A 110 1.73 -1.44 19.65
CA ASN A 110 2.37 -2.15 18.54
C ASN A 110 3.58 -1.34 18.06
N LEU A 111 4.78 -1.92 18.18
CA LEU A 111 6.05 -1.35 17.71
C LEU A 111 6.45 -2.04 16.40
N GLN A 112 6.94 -1.28 15.43
CA GLN A 112 7.47 -1.84 14.18
C GLN A 112 8.69 -2.74 14.40
N TYR A 113 9.45 -2.45 15.46
CA TYR A 113 10.60 -3.22 15.89
C TYR A 113 10.70 -3.18 17.40
N ARG A 114 10.83 -4.35 18.02
CA ARG A 114 11.09 -4.50 19.45
C ARG A 114 12.53 -4.95 19.63
N PRO A 115 13.46 -4.05 19.98
CA PRO A 115 14.85 -4.41 20.21
C PRO A 115 14.96 -5.35 21.42
N PRO A 116 15.82 -6.38 21.37
CA PRO A 116 16.08 -7.23 22.52
C PRO A 116 16.81 -6.45 23.63
N PRO A 117 16.79 -6.93 24.90
CA PRO A 117 17.38 -6.21 26.04
C PRO A 117 18.84 -5.82 25.87
N GLU A 118 19.67 -6.65 25.22
CA GLU A 118 21.08 -6.34 24.96
C GLU A 118 21.22 -5.16 23.99
N GLU A 119 20.32 -5.08 23.02
CA GLU A 119 20.32 -4.01 22.02
C GLU A 119 19.86 -2.68 22.64
N ILE A 120 18.87 -2.74 23.54
CA ILE A 120 18.41 -1.59 24.33
C ILE A 120 19.57 -1.05 25.19
N GLU A 121 20.31 -1.93 25.85
CA GLU A 121 21.45 -1.53 26.67
C GLU A 121 22.55 -0.86 25.83
N ALA A 122 22.92 -1.46 24.71
CA ALA A 122 23.95 -0.93 23.83
C ALA A 122 23.57 0.46 23.28
N ILE A 123 22.33 0.64 22.83
CA ILE A 123 21.90 1.91 22.23
C ILE A 123 21.73 3.01 23.28
N VAL A 124 21.20 2.71 24.47
CA VAL A 124 21.03 3.71 25.54
C VAL A 124 22.37 4.15 26.11
N LYS A 125 23.35 3.23 26.25
CA LYS A 125 24.71 3.56 26.69
C LYS A 125 25.47 4.41 25.68
N ALA A 126 25.29 4.16 24.38
CA ALA A 126 26.02 4.85 23.33
C ALA A 126 25.42 6.23 22.96
N CYS A 127 24.15 6.48 23.28
CA CYS A 127 23.47 7.71 22.87
C CYS A 127 24.04 8.94 23.62
N PRO A 128 24.48 10.00 22.91
CA PRO A 128 25.11 11.17 23.53
C PRO A 128 24.12 12.15 24.17
N ILE A 129 22.81 11.92 24.00
CA ILE A 129 21.73 12.68 24.63
C ILE A 129 20.77 11.71 25.32
N MET A 130 20.03 12.20 26.31
CA MET A 130 19.00 11.39 26.95
C MET A 130 17.69 11.46 26.16
N VAL A 131 17.28 10.33 25.58
CA VAL A 131 15.94 10.16 25.01
C VAL A 131 14.94 9.97 26.15
N ASN A 132 14.14 11.01 26.43
CA ASN A 132 13.19 11.05 27.54
C ASN A 132 11.77 11.31 27.01
N GLY A 133 10.78 11.47 27.89
CA GLY A 133 9.41 11.71 27.48
C GLY A 133 8.40 11.74 28.61
N GLU A 134 7.21 12.24 28.32
CA GLU A 134 6.08 12.19 29.25
C GLU A 134 5.51 10.76 29.33
N SER A 135 4.98 10.39 30.50
CA SER A 135 4.25 9.13 30.66
C SER A 135 2.99 9.11 29.80
N THR A 136 2.94 8.23 28.79
CA THR A 136 1.80 8.11 27.87
C THR A 136 0.87 6.97 28.25
N GLU A 137 1.40 5.88 28.81
CA GLU A 137 0.61 4.69 29.13
C GLU A 137 0.16 4.67 30.59
N SER A 138 -0.87 3.89 30.92
CA SER A 138 -1.37 3.73 32.30
C SER A 138 -0.54 2.80 33.16
N GLN A 139 0.31 1.96 32.56
CA GLN A 139 1.12 0.99 33.28
C GLN A 139 2.28 1.67 34.02
N GLU A 140 2.51 1.25 35.25
CA GLU A 140 3.62 1.69 36.10
C GLU A 140 4.76 0.69 36.08
N CYS A 141 6.00 1.19 36.08
CA CYS A 141 7.21 0.41 36.26
C CYS A 141 7.36 0.05 37.74
N ALA A 142 7.47 -1.24 38.03
CA ALA A 142 7.55 -1.79 39.38
C ALA A 142 8.98 -1.80 39.92
N GLY A 143 9.97 -2.08 39.06
CA GLY A 143 11.38 -2.16 39.46
C GLY A 143 12.03 -0.79 39.57
N TYR A 144 12.00 -0.02 38.48
CA TYR A 144 12.71 1.26 38.37
C TYR A 144 11.74 2.44 38.26
N GLY A 145 10.73 2.50 39.15
CA GLY A 145 9.63 3.47 39.08
C GLY A 145 10.02 4.94 39.26
N ASN A 146 10.77 5.29 40.31
CA ASN A 146 11.18 6.68 40.56
C ASN A 146 12.70 6.80 40.45
N ILE A 147 13.17 7.48 39.40
CA ILE A 147 14.60 7.72 39.15
C ILE A 147 14.83 9.21 38.93
N GLU A 148 16.02 9.70 39.29
CA GLU A 148 16.29 11.15 39.41
C GLU A 148 15.99 11.96 38.14
N ASN A 149 16.40 11.45 36.97
CA ASN A 149 16.28 12.15 35.68
C ASN A 149 14.98 11.85 34.92
N VAL A 150 14.02 11.12 35.50
CA VAL A 150 12.76 10.75 34.83
C VAL A 150 11.55 11.10 35.69
N ASP A 151 10.62 11.85 35.11
CA ASP A 151 9.40 12.25 35.79
C ASP A 151 8.37 11.11 35.82
N GLY A 152 8.06 10.64 37.02
CA GLY A 152 6.97 9.69 37.27
C GLY A 152 7.28 8.22 36.95
N SER A 153 6.41 7.34 37.46
CA SER A 153 6.58 5.89 37.41
C SER A 153 6.00 5.19 36.18
N ARG A 154 5.30 5.93 35.31
CA ARG A 154 4.53 5.34 34.21
C ARG A 154 5.32 5.26 32.90
N VAL A 155 4.98 4.28 32.07
CA VAL A 155 5.67 3.99 30.79
C VAL A 155 5.58 5.18 29.81
N ARG A 156 6.74 5.52 29.23
CA ARG A 156 6.93 6.64 28.29
C ARG A 156 6.95 6.14 26.84
N GLY A 157 5.81 6.16 26.16
CA GLY A 157 5.70 5.67 24.78
C GLY A 157 6.58 6.41 23.77
N GLY A 158 6.84 7.71 23.96
CA GLY A 158 7.72 8.50 23.09
C GLY A 158 9.16 7.96 23.05
N VAL A 159 9.68 7.55 24.21
CA VAL A 159 11.02 6.96 24.35
C VAL A 159 11.14 5.66 23.55
N LEU A 160 10.14 4.79 23.70
CA LEU A 160 10.11 3.48 23.04
C LEU A 160 10.04 3.59 21.52
N LEU A 161 9.30 4.58 21.01
CA LEU A 161 9.21 4.87 19.59
C LEU A 161 10.57 5.32 19.03
N VAL A 162 11.21 6.32 19.66
CA VAL A 162 12.47 6.88 19.18
C VAL A 162 13.60 5.85 19.25
N ILE A 163 13.68 5.05 20.32
CA ILE A 163 14.70 4.01 20.44
C ILE A 163 14.42 2.84 19.49
N GLY A 164 13.21 2.27 19.53
CA GLY A 164 12.88 1.05 18.78
C GLY A 164 12.65 1.29 17.29
N GLU A 165 11.73 2.21 16.93
CA GLU A 165 11.39 2.49 15.52
C GLU A 165 12.35 3.48 14.86
N GLY A 166 13.03 4.31 15.65
CA GLY A 166 14.02 5.27 15.17
C GLY A 166 15.43 4.70 15.14
N LEU A 167 16.14 4.76 16.26
CA LEU A 167 17.57 4.45 16.36
C LEU A 167 17.88 3.01 15.93
N CYS A 168 17.16 2.01 16.46
CA CYS A 168 17.40 0.59 16.12
C CYS A 168 16.92 0.25 14.70
N LEU A 169 15.62 0.37 14.41
CA LEU A 169 15.05 -0.06 13.13
C LEU A 169 15.59 0.73 11.92
N LYS A 170 15.95 2.00 12.08
CA LYS A 170 16.45 2.84 10.97
C LYS A 170 17.96 3.07 11.02
N ALA A 171 18.70 2.30 11.82
CA ALA A 171 20.17 2.37 11.88
C ALA A 171 20.85 2.43 10.50
N PRO A 172 20.50 1.61 9.48
CA PRO A 172 21.13 1.71 8.14
C PRO A 172 20.91 3.06 7.43
N LYS A 173 19.72 3.66 7.58
CA LYS A 173 19.44 4.98 6.99
C LYS A 173 20.16 6.08 7.77
N VAL A 174 20.20 5.97 9.10
CA VAL A 174 20.92 6.93 9.98
C VAL A 174 22.42 6.90 9.67
N GLN A 175 23.01 5.72 9.52
CA GLN A 175 24.42 5.54 9.13
C GLN A 175 24.76 6.31 7.84
N LYS A 176 23.93 6.17 6.80
CA LYS A 176 24.13 6.92 5.54
C LYS A 176 24.13 8.43 5.75
N HIS A 177 23.33 8.94 6.69
CA HIS A 177 23.31 10.37 7.02
C HIS A 177 24.52 10.80 7.82
N THR A 178 24.93 10.02 8.84
CA THR A 178 26.09 10.35 9.67
C THR A 178 27.40 10.27 8.89
N GLU A 179 27.54 9.30 7.98
CA GLU A 179 28.69 9.19 7.06
C GLU A 179 28.72 10.34 6.06
N ARG A 180 27.58 10.67 5.44
CA ARG A 180 27.48 11.80 4.49
C ARG A 180 27.80 13.14 5.14
N LEU A 181 27.40 13.33 6.40
CA LEU A 181 27.62 14.56 7.16
C LEU A 181 28.93 14.53 7.96
N GLN A 182 29.68 13.43 7.94
CA GLN A 182 30.91 13.20 8.69
C GLN A 182 30.78 13.55 10.18
N VAL A 183 29.69 13.09 10.81
CA VAL A 183 29.43 13.36 12.24
C VAL A 183 30.21 12.37 13.11
N GLU A 184 31.18 12.87 13.87
CA GLU A 184 32.00 12.09 14.80
C GLU A 184 31.19 11.51 15.99
N GLY A 185 31.54 10.33 16.49
CA GLY A 185 30.94 9.75 17.69
C GLY A 185 29.63 9.00 17.46
N TRP A 186 29.27 8.75 16.19
CA TRP A 186 28.10 7.96 15.78
C TRP A 186 28.47 6.59 15.18
N GLU A 187 29.72 6.15 15.34
CA GLU A 187 30.22 4.88 14.81
C GLU A 187 29.48 3.66 15.40
N PHE A 188 28.89 3.82 16.58
CA PHE A 188 28.08 2.78 17.22
C PHE A 188 26.88 2.36 16.36
N ILE A 189 26.32 3.26 15.52
CA ILE A 189 25.15 2.95 14.71
C ILE A 189 25.44 1.90 13.63
N SER A 190 26.71 1.82 13.19
CA SER A 190 27.18 0.86 12.19
C SER A 190 27.07 -0.59 12.67
N HIS A 191 27.20 -0.83 13.97
CA HIS A 191 27.00 -2.15 14.56
C HIS A 191 25.54 -2.63 14.39
N PHE A 192 24.57 -1.72 14.55
CA PHE A 192 23.15 -2.02 14.39
C PHE A 192 22.75 -2.08 12.90
N ALA A 193 23.39 -1.27 12.05
CA ALA A 193 23.10 -1.22 10.62
C ALA A 193 23.56 -2.47 9.84
N ASN A 194 24.66 -3.09 10.26
CA ASN A 194 25.20 -4.29 9.62
C ASN A 194 24.60 -5.60 10.13
N LYS A 195 23.69 -5.54 11.12
CA LYS A 195 23.05 -6.72 11.70
C LYS A 195 22.07 -7.34 10.71
N GLY A 196 22.31 -8.60 10.34
CA GLY A 196 21.56 -9.34 9.30
C GLY A 196 22.29 -9.47 7.95
N LYS A 197 23.39 -8.74 7.75
CA LYS A 197 24.41 -9.14 6.77
C LYS A 197 25.33 -10.09 7.51
N SER A 198 25.24 -11.39 7.27
CA SER A 198 26.28 -12.31 7.68
C SER A 198 27.61 -11.72 7.20
N SER A 199 28.51 -11.42 8.13
CA SER A 199 29.91 -11.17 7.83
C SER A 199 30.37 -12.34 6.96
N GLY A 200 30.73 -12.07 5.72
CA GLY A 200 31.19 -13.07 4.76
C GLY A 200 32.43 -13.75 5.29
N THR A 201 32.23 -14.83 6.05
CA THR A 201 33.24 -15.84 6.28
C THR A 201 33.29 -16.71 5.04
N SER A 202 34.38 -16.54 4.29
CA SER A 202 34.93 -17.46 3.30
C SER A 202 34.04 -17.73 2.08
N GLU A 203 34.52 -17.34 0.90
CA GLU A 203 33.99 -17.76 -0.41
C GLU A 203 33.97 -19.30 -0.52
N LYS A 204 32.91 -19.95 -0.01
CA LYS A 204 32.46 -21.24 -0.55
C LYS A 204 31.69 -20.91 -1.83
N LYS A 205 32.05 -21.56 -2.94
CA LYS A 205 31.33 -21.50 -4.23
C LYS A 205 29.92 -22.10 -4.08
N THR A 206 29.02 -21.43 -3.38
CA THR A 206 27.62 -21.88 -3.23
C THR A 206 26.79 -21.32 -4.39
N TYR A 207 26.02 -22.15 -5.07
CA TYR A 207 25.15 -21.74 -6.17
C TYR A 207 24.13 -20.69 -5.71
N GLN A 208 24.06 -19.56 -6.41
CA GLN A 208 23.07 -18.53 -6.14
C GLN A 208 21.75 -18.89 -6.86
N LYS A 209 20.76 -19.34 -6.08
CA LYS A 209 19.43 -19.71 -6.60
C LYS A 209 18.76 -18.55 -7.33
N ARG A 210 18.24 -18.82 -8.52
CA ARG A 210 17.36 -17.95 -9.32
C ARG A 210 15.94 -17.91 -8.74
N ALA A 211 15.49 -19.00 -8.12
CA ALA A 211 14.14 -19.08 -7.58
C ALA A 211 13.85 -17.99 -6.54
N ILE A 212 12.72 -17.33 -6.71
CA ILE A 212 12.29 -16.23 -5.86
C ILE A 212 11.77 -16.79 -4.55
N LYS A 213 12.28 -16.28 -3.42
CA LYS A 213 11.78 -16.69 -2.09
C LYS A 213 10.39 -16.10 -1.83
N PRO A 214 9.40 -16.92 -1.40
CA PRO A 214 8.09 -16.43 -0.99
C PRO A 214 8.16 -15.55 0.27
N ILE A 215 7.27 -14.56 0.39
CA ILE A 215 7.20 -13.68 1.57
C ILE A 215 5.84 -13.86 2.27
N SER A 216 5.80 -14.54 3.40
CA SER A 216 4.55 -14.82 4.14
C SER A 216 4.11 -13.73 5.11
N ARG A 217 4.91 -12.68 5.33
CA ARG A 217 4.63 -11.63 6.33
C ARG A 217 3.26 -10.96 6.16
N PHE A 218 2.77 -10.83 4.92
CA PHE A 218 1.45 -10.23 4.69
C PHE A 218 0.31 -11.07 5.26
N MET A 219 0.51 -12.39 5.44
CA MET A 219 -0.45 -13.34 6.01
C MET A 219 -0.53 -13.33 7.55
N GLU A 220 0.36 -12.61 8.23
CA GLU A 220 0.27 -12.42 9.68
C GLU A 220 -0.95 -11.55 10.05
N ASP A 221 -1.58 -11.82 11.21
CA ASP A 221 -2.72 -11.07 11.76
C ASP A 221 -3.92 -10.96 10.79
N ILE A 222 -4.44 -12.10 10.32
CA ILE A 222 -5.70 -12.12 9.55
C ILE A 222 -6.86 -11.80 10.49
N ILE A 223 -7.63 -10.78 10.14
CA ILE A 223 -8.80 -10.34 10.90
C ILE A 223 -10.03 -10.98 10.25
N ALA A 224 -10.96 -11.48 11.07
CA ALA A 224 -12.24 -12.01 10.58
C ALA A 224 -12.95 -11.01 9.63
N GLY A 225 -13.51 -11.52 8.55
CA GLY A 225 -14.18 -10.72 7.51
C GLY A 225 -13.24 -10.05 6.50
N ARG A 226 -11.92 -10.34 6.53
CA ARG A 226 -10.96 -9.89 5.52
C ARG A 226 -10.44 -11.07 4.71
N PRO A 227 -10.92 -11.29 3.48
CA PRO A 227 -10.53 -12.43 2.68
C PRO A 227 -9.05 -12.39 2.29
N VAL A 228 -8.50 -13.58 2.07
CA VAL A 228 -7.22 -13.80 1.41
C VAL A 228 -7.51 -14.14 -0.04
N PHE A 229 -6.85 -13.46 -0.96
CA PHE A 229 -7.05 -13.64 -2.39
C PHE A 229 -5.96 -14.52 -3.02
N GLY A 230 -4.82 -14.71 -2.37
CA GLY A 230 -3.80 -15.64 -2.84
C GLY A 230 -2.64 -15.81 -1.87
N GLU A 231 -2.08 -17.02 -1.84
CA GLU A 231 -0.88 -17.35 -1.09
C GLU A 231 0.40 -16.78 -1.76
N PRO A 232 1.52 -16.67 -1.04
CA PRO A 232 2.77 -16.14 -1.59
C PRO A 232 3.27 -16.95 -2.79
N LEU A 233 3.49 -16.28 -3.94
CA LEU A 233 3.92 -16.88 -5.22
C LEU A 233 3.06 -18.06 -5.72
N ALA A 234 1.84 -18.24 -5.22
CA ALA A 234 1.01 -19.40 -5.55
C ALA A 234 0.37 -19.29 -6.93
N ALA A 235 0.21 -20.43 -7.61
CA ALA A 235 -0.59 -20.54 -8.82
C ALA A 235 -2.04 -20.09 -8.55
N GLY A 236 -2.67 -19.43 -9.52
CA GLY A 236 -4.01 -18.82 -9.39
C GLY A 236 -4.02 -17.46 -8.68
N GLY A 237 -2.94 -17.06 -7.99
CA GLY A 237 -2.77 -15.71 -7.46
C GLY A 237 -2.68 -14.64 -8.55
N PHE A 238 -2.63 -13.37 -8.16
CA PHE A 238 -2.62 -12.27 -9.13
C PHE A 238 -1.37 -12.28 -10.01
N ARG A 239 -1.53 -12.28 -11.33
CA ARG A 239 -0.43 -12.26 -12.29
C ARG A 239 0.23 -10.89 -12.27
N LEU A 240 1.54 -10.83 -12.00
CA LEU A 240 2.22 -9.54 -11.96
C LEU A 240 2.28 -8.94 -13.37
N ARG A 241 1.85 -7.69 -13.51
CA ARG A 241 2.11 -6.85 -14.68
C ARG A 241 2.82 -5.58 -14.24
N TYR A 242 3.94 -5.25 -14.87
CA TYR A 242 4.53 -3.93 -14.66
C TYR A 242 3.75 -2.89 -15.44
N GLY A 243 3.50 -1.74 -14.82
CA GLY A 243 2.85 -0.64 -15.50
C GLY A 243 2.38 0.45 -14.56
N ARG A 244 1.92 1.55 -15.14
CA ARG A 244 1.31 2.67 -14.42
C ARG A 244 0.13 3.18 -15.24
N THR A 245 -1.06 3.00 -14.69
CA THR A 245 -2.31 3.58 -15.19
C THR A 245 -2.42 5.06 -14.78
N ARG A 246 -3.44 5.75 -15.30
CA ARG A 246 -3.76 7.15 -14.91
C ARG A 246 -3.96 7.26 -13.39
N ALA A 247 -4.63 6.27 -12.80
CA ALA A 247 -5.00 6.17 -11.40
C ALA A 247 -4.02 5.36 -10.51
N THR A 248 -2.74 5.24 -10.89
CA THR A 248 -1.70 4.54 -10.08
C THR A 248 -0.36 5.30 -9.99
N GLY A 249 0.56 4.73 -9.21
CA GLY A 249 1.72 5.39 -8.62
C GLY A 249 1.50 5.52 -7.10
N LEU A 250 2.37 6.22 -6.38
CA LEU A 250 2.24 6.54 -4.95
C LEU A 250 1.55 5.44 -4.09
N ALA A 251 2.09 4.23 -4.09
CA ALA A 251 1.57 3.07 -3.36
C ALA A 251 0.15 2.60 -3.76
N ALA A 252 -0.21 2.79 -5.03
CA ALA A 252 -1.41 2.24 -5.65
C ALA A 252 -1.09 1.26 -6.79
N GLY A 253 -1.90 0.23 -6.90
CA GLY A 253 -1.89 -0.76 -7.98
C GLY A 253 -3.27 -0.86 -8.64
N SER A 254 -3.33 -1.50 -9.80
CA SER A 254 -4.59 -1.68 -10.51
C SER A 254 -4.97 -3.15 -10.69
N LEU A 255 -6.29 -3.39 -10.71
CA LEU A 255 -6.91 -4.66 -11.08
C LEU A 255 -7.95 -4.42 -12.18
N SER A 256 -8.31 -5.47 -12.91
CA SER A 256 -9.49 -5.43 -13.78
C SER A 256 -10.77 -5.23 -12.94
N PRO A 257 -11.75 -4.43 -13.41
CA PRO A 257 -13.06 -4.35 -12.76
C PRO A 257 -13.73 -5.73 -12.60
N VAL A 258 -13.56 -6.63 -13.56
CA VAL A 258 -14.12 -8.00 -13.47
C VAL A 258 -13.49 -8.76 -12.32
N THR A 259 -12.17 -8.67 -12.14
CA THR A 259 -11.47 -9.25 -10.99
C THR A 259 -12.02 -8.73 -9.67
N MET A 260 -12.27 -7.41 -9.57
CA MET A 260 -12.82 -6.80 -8.35
C MET A 260 -14.18 -7.39 -7.97
N HIS A 261 -15.06 -7.59 -8.95
CA HIS A 261 -16.36 -8.24 -8.76
C HIS A 261 -16.23 -9.75 -8.48
N ALA A 262 -15.37 -10.46 -9.23
CA ALA A 262 -15.14 -11.89 -9.07
C ALA A 262 -14.62 -12.28 -7.68
N MET A 263 -13.96 -11.35 -7.01
CA MET A 263 -13.53 -11.50 -5.62
C MET A 263 -14.64 -11.17 -4.60
N GLY A 264 -15.91 -11.28 -4.99
CA GLY A 264 -17.09 -11.14 -4.13
C GLY A 264 -17.36 -9.71 -3.66
N ASP A 265 -17.07 -8.72 -4.50
CA ASP A 265 -17.22 -7.28 -4.21
C ASP A 265 -16.48 -6.77 -2.97
N PHE A 266 -15.54 -7.56 -2.42
CA PHE A 266 -14.69 -7.14 -1.30
C PHE A 266 -13.66 -6.09 -1.70
N ILE A 267 -13.31 -6.02 -2.99
CA ILE A 267 -12.33 -5.08 -3.52
C ILE A 267 -13.09 -3.96 -4.23
N ALA A 268 -13.17 -2.79 -3.59
CA ALA A 268 -13.68 -1.57 -4.19
C ALA A 268 -12.54 -0.58 -4.49
N VAL A 269 -12.83 0.47 -5.25
CA VAL A 269 -11.88 1.55 -5.53
C VAL A 269 -11.39 2.19 -4.23
N GLY A 270 -10.07 2.20 -4.02
CA GLY A 270 -9.43 2.70 -2.80
C GLY A 270 -9.35 1.67 -1.67
N THR A 271 -9.78 0.42 -1.90
CA THR A 271 -9.54 -0.68 -0.95
C THR A 271 -8.05 -0.93 -0.83
N GLN A 272 -7.56 -0.99 0.40
CA GLN A 272 -6.18 -1.29 0.70
C GLN A 272 -6.00 -2.81 0.78
N LEU A 273 -5.15 -3.38 -0.08
CA LEU A 273 -4.68 -4.75 0.02
C LEU A 273 -3.32 -4.79 0.71
N LYS A 274 -3.09 -5.78 1.57
CA LYS A 274 -1.74 -6.18 1.95
C LYS A 274 -1.23 -7.14 0.89
N ILE A 275 -0.02 -6.89 0.39
CA ILE A 275 0.55 -7.63 -0.74
C ILE A 275 1.87 -8.26 -0.32
N GLU A 276 2.25 -9.31 -1.03
CA GLU A 276 3.51 -10.01 -0.81
C GLU A 276 4.74 -9.13 -1.07
N ARG A 277 4.69 -8.34 -2.16
CA ARG A 277 5.78 -7.51 -2.69
C ARG A 277 5.21 -6.47 -3.67
N PRO A 278 5.93 -5.37 -3.97
CA PRO A 278 7.19 -4.92 -3.38
C PRO A 278 7.03 -4.21 -2.02
N GLY A 279 5.84 -3.67 -1.76
CA GLY A 279 5.50 -2.95 -0.52
C GLY A 279 4.71 -3.80 0.48
N LYS A 280 4.35 -3.19 1.62
CA LYS A 280 3.50 -3.84 2.65
C LYS A 280 2.02 -3.86 2.27
N ALA A 281 1.59 -2.81 1.56
CA ALA A 281 0.20 -2.62 1.19
C ALA A 281 0.13 -1.73 -0.06
N THR A 282 -0.98 -1.83 -0.77
CA THR A 282 -1.29 -1.02 -1.96
C THR A 282 -2.77 -0.65 -1.96
N ALA A 283 -3.12 0.55 -2.43
CA ALA A 283 -4.49 0.92 -2.72
C ALA A 283 -4.88 0.45 -4.13
N ILE A 284 -6.06 -0.14 -4.29
CA ILE A 284 -6.50 -0.67 -5.58
C ILE A 284 -7.35 0.31 -6.36
N THR A 285 -7.06 0.43 -7.64
CA THR A 285 -7.83 1.18 -8.63
C THR A 285 -8.23 0.29 -9.83
N PRO A 286 -9.33 0.60 -10.52
CA PRO A 286 -9.77 -0.19 -11.67
C PRO A 286 -8.98 0.18 -12.93
N SER A 287 -8.75 -0.80 -13.81
CA SER A 287 -8.23 -0.60 -15.16
C SER A 287 -8.81 -1.61 -16.14
N ASP A 288 -9.48 -1.13 -17.17
CA ASP A 288 -10.07 -1.91 -18.26
C ASP A 288 -9.04 -2.52 -19.23
N LYS A 289 -7.79 -2.02 -19.21
CA LYS A 289 -6.67 -2.58 -19.99
C LYS A 289 -5.99 -3.82 -19.37
N LEU A 290 -6.42 -4.24 -18.19
CA LEU A 290 -5.89 -5.42 -17.51
C LEU A 290 -6.72 -6.65 -17.81
N GLN A 291 -6.03 -7.77 -17.98
CA GLN A 291 -6.69 -9.07 -18.11
C GLN A 291 -7.37 -9.44 -16.80
N GLY A 292 -8.65 -9.80 -16.89
CA GLY A 292 -9.46 -10.25 -15.76
C GLY A 292 -9.19 -11.70 -15.36
N PRO A 293 -10.06 -12.28 -14.52
CA PRO A 293 -9.89 -13.62 -14.01
C PRO A 293 -10.13 -14.68 -15.08
N ILE A 294 -9.54 -15.85 -14.87
CA ILE A 294 -9.88 -17.07 -15.60
C ILE A 294 -10.85 -17.86 -14.74
N VAL A 295 -11.98 -18.26 -15.32
CA VAL A 295 -13.05 -18.95 -14.58
C VAL A 295 -13.40 -20.29 -15.21
N LEU A 296 -13.83 -21.20 -14.36
CA LEU A 296 -14.47 -22.47 -14.71
C LEU A 296 -15.96 -22.36 -14.37
N LEU A 297 -16.84 -22.59 -15.33
CA LEU A 297 -18.28 -22.57 -15.14
C LEU A 297 -18.82 -23.96 -14.77
N ASN A 298 -20.04 -24.01 -14.23
CA ASN A 298 -20.71 -25.26 -13.82
C ASN A 298 -20.94 -26.25 -14.98
N ASN A 299 -20.95 -25.79 -16.23
CA ASN A 299 -21.07 -26.62 -17.43
C ASN A 299 -19.72 -27.05 -18.02
N GLY A 300 -18.61 -26.80 -17.32
CA GLY A 300 -17.27 -27.18 -17.75
C GLY A 300 -16.59 -26.19 -18.71
N ALA A 301 -17.28 -25.13 -19.13
CA ALA A 301 -16.69 -24.05 -19.91
C ALA A 301 -15.64 -23.29 -19.09
N PHE A 302 -14.52 -22.98 -19.73
CA PHE A 302 -13.34 -22.41 -19.08
C PHE A 302 -12.76 -21.32 -19.97
N GLY A 303 -12.42 -20.17 -19.38
CA GLY A 303 -11.85 -19.05 -20.15
C GLY A 303 -11.68 -17.78 -19.33
N ARG A 304 -11.03 -16.79 -19.97
CA ARG A 304 -10.74 -15.49 -19.38
C ARG A 304 -11.88 -14.49 -19.63
N VAL A 305 -12.27 -13.76 -18.60
CA VAL A 305 -13.34 -12.74 -18.68
C VAL A 305 -12.76 -11.36 -18.35
N ASP A 306 -12.74 -10.48 -19.33
CA ASP A 306 -12.27 -9.08 -19.18
C ASP A 306 -13.45 -8.09 -19.21
N ASN A 307 -14.56 -8.45 -19.87
CA ASN A 307 -15.71 -7.59 -20.04
C ASN A 307 -16.67 -7.64 -18.84
N LEU A 308 -17.01 -6.45 -18.32
CA LEU A 308 -17.87 -6.29 -17.14
C LEU A 308 -19.34 -6.65 -17.38
N GLU A 309 -19.87 -6.43 -18.58
CA GLU A 309 -21.25 -6.78 -18.93
C GLU A 309 -21.41 -8.31 -18.99
N SER A 310 -20.43 -8.98 -19.59
CA SER A 310 -20.37 -10.45 -19.63
C SER A 310 -20.29 -11.05 -18.23
N TRP A 311 -19.50 -10.46 -17.32
CA TRP A 311 -19.42 -10.92 -15.94
C TRP A 311 -20.78 -11.00 -15.24
N LYS A 312 -21.64 -9.97 -15.38
CA LYS A 312 -22.97 -9.94 -14.76
C LYS A 312 -23.86 -11.14 -15.15
N ASN A 313 -23.66 -11.68 -16.35
CA ASN A 313 -24.39 -12.83 -16.85
C ASN A 313 -23.76 -14.18 -16.45
N LEU A 314 -22.46 -14.16 -16.10
CA LEU A 314 -21.67 -15.35 -15.79
C LEU A 314 -21.53 -15.61 -14.29
N GLU A 315 -21.57 -14.58 -13.45
CA GLU A 315 -21.29 -14.65 -12.00
C GLU A 315 -21.97 -15.85 -11.32
N LYS A 316 -23.27 -16.06 -11.56
CA LYS A 316 -24.05 -17.15 -10.95
C LYS A 316 -23.73 -18.55 -11.51
N LYS A 317 -23.03 -18.61 -12.64
CA LYS A 317 -22.63 -19.84 -13.34
C LYS A 317 -21.19 -20.23 -13.04
N VAL A 318 -20.40 -19.33 -12.43
CA VAL A 318 -19.00 -19.61 -12.06
C VAL A 318 -18.98 -20.68 -10.98
N ASN A 319 -18.24 -21.76 -11.26
CA ASN A 319 -17.95 -22.83 -10.32
C ASN A 319 -16.67 -22.51 -9.52
N VAL A 320 -15.61 -22.14 -10.23
CA VAL A 320 -14.29 -21.82 -9.65
C VAL A 320 -13.68 -20.60 -10.35
N VAL A 321 -13.10 -19.69 -9.58
CA VAL A 321 -12.13 -18.71 -10.10
C VAL A 321 -10.76 -19.37 -10.08
N TRP A 322 -10.24 -19.69 -11.27
CA TRP A 322 -9.01 -20.46 -11.45
C TRP A 322 -7.76 -19.60 -11.36
N ASP A 323 -7.83 -18.37 -11.88
CA ASP A 323 -6.79 -17.34 -11.79
C ASP A 323 -7.45 -15.99 -11.51
N ASN A 324 -6.86 -15.21 -10.61
CA ASN A 324 -7.43 -13.92 -10.19
C ASN A 324 -7.31 -12.81 -11.25
N GLY A 325 -6.55 -13.02 -12.33
CA GLY A 325 -6.24 -12.00 -13.31
C GLY A 325 -4.97 -11.20 -12.98
N GLU A 326 -4.76 -10.13 -13.73
CA GLU A 326 -3.58 -9.29 -13.60
C GLU A 326 -3.66 -8.31 -12.44
N MET A 327 -2.52 -8.09 -11.80
CA MET A 327 -2.29 -6.99 -10.87
C MET A 327 -1.14 -6.14 -11.34
N MET A 328 -1.48 -4.90 -11.71
CA MET A 328 -0.50 -3.94 -12.20
C MET A 328 0.17 -3.20 -11.06
N LEU A 329 1.50 -3.24 -11.04
CA LEU A 329 2.34 -2.52 -10.09
C LEU A 329 3.41 -1.71 -10.81
N GLY A 330 3.58 -0.46 -10.36
CA GLY A 330 4.57 0.46 -10.93
C GLY A 330 6.01 0.10 -10.55
N TYR A 331 6.95 0.37 -11.47
CA TYR A 331 8.39 0.31 -11.19
C TYR A 331 8.79 1.14 -9.95
N GLY A 332 8.18 2.33 -9.80
CA GLY A 332 8.43 3.22 -8.66
C GLY A 332 8.20 2.57 -7.30
N GLU A 333 7.26 1.62 -7.21
CA GLU A 333 6.97 0.88 -5.98
C GLU A 333 8.13 -0.03 -5.55
N PHE A 334 8.83 -0.64 -6.51
CA PHE A 334 10.02 -1.45 -6.25
C PHE A 334 11.20 -0.57 -5.83
N LEU A 335 11.39 0.53 -6.55
CA LEU A 335 12.46 1.49 -6.29
C LEU A 335 12.34 2.09 -4.88
N GLU A 336 11.14 2.57 -4.50
CA GLU A 336 10.91 3.20 -3.20
C GLU A 336 11.08 2.21 -2.04
N ASN A 337 10.57 0.97 -2.20
CA ASN A 337 10.70 -0.07 -1.18
C ASN A 337 12.07 -0.75 -1.17
N ASN A 338 13.00 -0.32 -2.03
CA ASN A 338 14.34 -0.90 -2.20
C ASN A 338 14.27 -2.44 -2.37
N LYS A 339 13.42 -2.88 -3.30
CA LYS A 339 13.23 -4.29 -3.65
C LYS A 339 13.79 -4.55 -5.05
N ASN A 340 14.40 -5.71 -5.22
CA ASN A 340 14.82 -6.18 -6.54
C ASN A 340 13.58 -6.35 -7.42
N LEU A 341 13.73 -5.97 -8.69
CA LEU A 341 12.77 -6.35 -9.71
C LEU A 341 12.72 -7.87 -9.83
N ILE A 342 11.56 -8.35 -10.24
CA ILE A 342 11.28 -9.76 -10.50
C ILE A 342 10.87 -9.90 -11.97
N PRO A 343 10.97 -11.10 -12.56
CA PRO A 343 10.64 -11.30 -13.96
C PRO A 343 9.23 -10.81 -14.30
N SER A 344 9.11 -10.08 -15.41
CA SER A 344 7.84 -9.63 -15.97
C SER A 344 7.21 -10.72 -16.84
N SER A 345 5.88 -10.74 -16.94
CA SER A 345 5.17 -11.40 -18.03
C SER A 345 5.57 -10.82 -19.39
N TYR A 346 5.69 -11.66 -20.41
CA TYR A 346 5.81 -11.23 -21.80
C TYR A 346 4.44 -10.86 -22.36
N ASN A 347 4.04 -9.62 -22.10
CA ASN A 347 2.74 -9.07 -22.46
C ASN A 347 2.79 -8.21 -23.74
N ARG A 348 1.64 -7.68 -24.16
CA ARG A 348 1.52 -6.82 -25.36
C ARG A 348 2.33 -5.52 -25.28
N ASP A 349 2.58 -4.98 -24.09
CA ASP A 349 3.40 -3.78 -23.93
C ASP A 349 4.88 -4.09 -24.19
N TRP A 350 5.38 -5.22 -23.70
CA TRP A 350 6.75 -5.68 -23.98
C TRP A 350 6.89 -6.09 -25.45
N TRP A 351 5.94 -6.86 -26.00
CA TRP A 351 5.96 -7.23 -27.41
C TRP A 351 5.97 -5.99 -28.35
N ALA A 352 5.16 -4.97 -28.04
CA ALA A 352 5.19 -3.71 -28.77
C ALA A 352 6.55 -3.01 -28.66
N ALA A 353 7.21 -3.05 -27.50
CA ALA A 353 8.55 -2.50 -27.33
C ALA A 353 9.61 -3.24 -28.17
N ASP A 354 9.57 -4.58 -28.21
CA ASP A 354 10.47 -5.38 -29.06
C ASP A 354 10.28 -5.02 -30.55
N LEU A 355 9.03 -4.82 -31.00
CA LEU A 355 8.76 -4.35 -32.37
C LEU A 355 9.25 -2.93 -32.64
N LEU A 356 9.07 -2.00 -31.71
CA LEU A 356 9.56 -0.63 -31.88
C LEU A 356 11.07 -0.56 -32.09
N GLU A 357 11.82 -1.44 -31.43
CA GLU A 357 13.28 -1.53 -31.58
C GLU A 357 13.71 -2.08 -32.95
N THR A 358 12.83 -2.80 -33.64
CA THR A 358 13.13 -3.42 -34.95
C THR A 358 12.53 -2.64 -36.13
N LEU A 359 11.45 -1.90 -35.92
CA LEU A 359 10.79 -1.04 -36.90
C LEU A 359 11.54 0.31 -37.09
N VAL A 360 12.79 0.22 -37.54
CA VAL A 360 13.71 1.37 -37.68
C VAL A 360 13.81 1.93 -39.10
N SER A 361 13.22 1.28 -40.10
CA SER A 361 13.28 1.71 -41.51
C SER A 361 11.90 1.67 -42.17
N ARG A 362 11.75 2.37 -43.29
CA ARG A 362 10.51 2.33 -44.08
C ARG A 362 10.22 0.92 -44.59
N GLU A 363 11.25 0.19 -45.00
CA GLU A 363 11.13 -1.20 -45.45
C GLU A 363 10.64 -2.12 -44.35
N SER A 364 11.12 -1.98 -43.10
CA SER A 364 10.64 -2.83 -42.00
C SER A 364 9.19 -2.54 -41.63
N VAL A 365 8.76 -1.28 -41.72
CA VAL A 365 7.35 -0.90 -41.57
C VAL A 365 6.48 -1.47 -42.68
N GLU A 366 6.91 -1.37 -43.95
CA GLU A 366 6.18 -1.93 -45.10
C GLU A 366 6.07 -3.46 -45.02
N LYS A 367 7.14 -4.15 -44.60
CA LYS A 367 7.10 -5.60 -44.34
C LYS A 367 6.12 -5.95 -43.22
N PHE A 368 6.16 -5.23 -42.11
CA PHE A 368 5.22 -5.44 -41.01
C PHE A 368 3.77 -5.22 -41.47
N ALA A 369 3.52 -4.13 -42.20
CA ALA A 369 2.23 -3.81 -42.81
C ALA A 369 1.71 -4.95 -43.70
N SER A 370 2.59 -5.51 -44.53
CA SER A 370 2.27 -6.63 -45.41
C SER A 370 1.88 -7.91 -44.65
N ILE A 371 2.51 -8.16 -43.50
CA ILE A 371 2.18 -9.33 -42.67
C ILE A 371 0.82 -9.15 -42.00
N ILE A 372 0.53 -7.98 -41.43
CA ILE A 372 -0.75 -7.72 -40.77
C ILE A 372 -1.90 -7.41 -41.75
N GLY A 373 -1.59 -7.18 -43.03
CA GLY A 373 -2.58 -6.90 -44.08
C GLY A 373 -3.20 -5.50 -44.01
N VAL A 374 -2.50 -4.53 -43.41
CA VAL A 374 -3.01 -3.16 -43.18
C VAL A 374 -1.99 -2.12 -43.64
N ASP A 375 -2.22 -1.51 -44.80
CA ASP A 375 -1.35 -0.44 -45.34
C ASP A 375 -1.83 0.98 -45.00
N THR A 376 -3.12 1.20 -44.71
CA THR A 376 -3.73 2.54 -44.62
C THR A 376 -4.01 3.06 -43.20
N GLU A 377 -3.91 2.22 -42.17
CA GLU A 377 -4.25 2.60 -40.78
C GLU A 377 -3.02 2.70 -39.85
N LEU A 378 -1.82 2.67 -40.40
CA LEU A 378 -0.59 2.80 -39.61
C LEU A 378 -0.42 4.22 -39.06
N PRO A 379 0.08 4.38 -37.83
CA PRO A 379 0.51 5.68 -37.33
C PRO A 379 1.57 6.30 -38.27
N ALA A 380 1.58 7.61 -38.39
CA ALA A 380 2.52 8.30 -39.27
C ALA A 380 3.99 8.00 -38.89
N GLY A 381 4.89 8.05 -39.90
CA GLY A 381 6.35 7.99 -39.75
C GLY A 381 6.93 6.62 -39.36
N ILE A 382 8.19 6.61 -38.93
CA ILE A 382 8.93 5.39 -38.57
C ILE A 382 9.15 5.37 -37.05
N PRO A 383 8.67 4.37 -36.31
CA PRO A 383 8.70 4.39 -34.84
C PRO A 383 10.11 4.37 -34.25
N GLY A 384 11.02 3.61 -34.87
CA GLY A 384 12.41 3.47 -34.44
C GLY A 384 13.33 4.63 -34.87
N ALA A 385 12.84 5.58 -35.68
CA ALA A 385 13.62 6.75 -36.05
C ALA A 385 13.80 7.70 -34.86
N ILE A 386 14.90 8.46 -34.84
CA ILE A 386 15.21 9.48 -33.82
C ILE A 386 15.00 10.87 -34.46
N PRO A 387 13.88 11.55 -34.24
CA PRO A 387 13.70 12.95 -34.58
C PRO A 387 14.57 13.85 -33.69
N ASN A 388 14.85 15.07 -34.15
CA ASN A 388 15.66 16.05 -33.42
C ASN A 388 14.94 16.69 -32.21
N ASP A 389 13.64 16.43 -32.02
CA ASP A 389 12.82 16.98 -30.93
C ASP A 389 12.32 15.85 -30.01
N ASN A 390 12.62 15.97 -28.72
CA ASN A 390 12.32 14.96 -27.69
C ASN A 390 10.81 14.81 -27.42
N ASP A 391 10.03 15.90 -27.48
CA ASP A 391 8.60 15.85 -27.14
C ASP A 391 7.78 15.26 -28.28
N ALA A 392 8.07 15.69 -29.51
CA ALA A 392 7.49 15.08 -30.72
C ALA A 392 7.84 13.59 -30.83
N LEU A 393 9.07 13.21 -30.47
CA LEU A 393 9.51 11.81 -30.43
C LEU A 393 8.72 10.97 -29.42
N PHE A 394 8.45 11.52 -28.23
CA PHE A 394 7.66 10.84 -27.21
C PHE A 394 6.23 10.57 -27.71
N GLN A 395 5.56 11.58 -28.26
CA GLN A 395 4.20 11.46 -28.79
C GLN A 395 4.12 10.47 -29.93
N HIS A 396 5.09 10.53 -30.84
CA HIS A 396 5.21 9.61 -31.96
C HIS A 396 5.35 8.15 -31.52
N LYS A 397 6.29 7.86 -30.62
CA LYS A 397 6.47 6.52 -30.06
C LYS A 397 5.23 6.05 -29.32
N ARG A 398 4.58 6.93 -28.55
CA ARG A 398 3.35 6.60 -27.82
C ARG A 398 2.23 6.14 -28.75
N ASN A 399 2.03 6.81 -29.88
CA ASN A 399 1.01 6.44 -30.86
C ASN A 399 1.29 5.06 -31.47
N TRP A 400 2.55 4.78 -31.81
CA TRP A 400 2.95 3.46 -32.26
C TRP A 400 2.80 2.37 -31.20
N VAL A 401 3.19 2.62 -29.93
CA VAL A 401 2.93 1.67 -28.83
C VAL A 401 1.44 1.36 -28.71
N ARG A 402 0.57 2.39 -28.74
CA ARG A 402 -0.89 2.20 -28.63
C ARG A 402 -1.43 1.33 -29.76
N PHE A 403 -1.02 1.62 -31.00
CA PHE A 403 -1.40 0.84 -32.17
C PHE A 403 -0.90 -0.61 -32.07
N LEU A 404 0.39 -0.81 -31.84
CA LEU A 404 0.99 -2.14 -31.76
C LEU A 404 0.40 -2.94 -30.61
N ARG A 405 0.11 -2.35 -29.45
CA ARG A 405 -0.51 -3.07 -28.34
C ARG A 405 -1.89 -3.60 -28.72
N ASP A 406 -2.68 -2.80 -29.43
CA ASP A 406 -4.09 -3.05 -29.69
C ASP A 406 -4.38 -3.74 -31.06
N VAL A 407 -3.37 -3.96 -31.91
CA VAL A 407 -3.55 -4.64 -33.21
C VAL A 407 -3.90 -6.13 -33.06
N ASP A 408 -4.89 -6.61 -33.81
CA ASP A 408 -5.26 -8.02 -33.87
C ASP A 408 -4.25 -8.82 -34.70
N ILE A 409 -3.87 -10.00 -34.21
CA ILE A 409 -2.82 -10.82 -34.82
C ILE A 409 -3.24 -12.29 -34.79
N SER A 410 -3.46 -12.89 -35.96
CA SER A 410 -3.67 -14.33 -36.08
C SER A 410 -2.39 -15.11 -35.73
N TRP A 411 -2.51 -16.41 -35.49
CA TRP A 411 -1.34 -17.26 -35.22
C TRP A 411 -0.28 -17.17 -36.33
N ASP A 412 -0.68 -17.23 -37.60
CA ASP A 412 0.24 -17.19 -38.74
C ASP A 412 0.98 -15.84 -38.85
N MET A 413 0.28 -14.74 -38.55
CA MET A 413 0.89 -13.42 -38.44
C MET A 413 1.89 -13.39 -37.29
N ALA A 414 1.53 -13.93 -36.12
CA ALA A 414 2.41 -13.97 -34.95
C ALA A 414 3.71 -14.75 -35.24
N VAL A 415 3.62 -15.90 -35.91
CA VAL A 415 4.78 -16.69 -36.35
C VAL A 415 5.65 -15.91 -37.32
N SER A 416 5.03 -15.26 -38.32
CA SER A 416 5.74 -14.47 -39.33
C SER A 416 6.46 -13.28 -38.69
N ILE A 417 5.80 -12.57 -37.77
CA ILE A 417 6.37 -11.45 -37.03
C ILE A 417 7.53 -11.92 -36.15
N SER A 418 7.35 -13.01 -35.40
CA SER A 418 8.42 -13.56 -34.54
C SER A 418 9.66 -13.96 -35.34
N ASN A 419 9.49 -14.52 -36.54
CA ASN A 419 10.60 -14.94 -37.38
C ASN A 419 11.30 -13.76 -38.09
N GLU A 420 10.54 -12.79 -38.61
CA GLU A 420 11.10 -11.64 -39.32
C GLU A 420 11.75 -10.62 -38.35
N PHE A 421 11.13 -10.39 -37.19
CA PHE A 421 11.52 -9.33 -36.25
C PHE A 421 12.14 -9.86 -34.95
N GLY A 422 12.25 -11.17 -34.74
CA GLY A 422 12.90 -11.75 -33.55
C GLY A 422 12.15 -11.55 -32.23
N THR A 423 10.88 -11.14 -32.28
CA THR A 423 10.02 -11.03 -31.10
C THR A 423 9.66 -12.41 -30.56
N ALA A 424 9.40 -12.52 -29.26
CA ALA A 424 8.75 -13.73 -28.76
C ALA A 424 7.26 -13.74 -29.14
N VAL A 425 6.63 -14.91 -29.00
CA VAL A 425 5.20 -15.07 -29.28
C VAL A 425 4.38 -14.12 -28.39
N PRO A 426 3.49 -13.27 -28.95
CA PRO A 426 2.62 -12.41 -28.14
C PRO A 426 1.42 -13.18 -27.58
N PRO A 427 0.79 -12.68 -26.49
CA PRO A 427 -0.56 -13.08 -26.12
C PRO A 427 -1.55 -12.78 -27.27
N PRO A 428 -2.60 -13.60 -27.49
CA PRO A 428 -3.05 -14.73 -26.64
C PRO A 428 -2.36 -16.06 -26.92
N TRP A 429 -1.47 -16.11 -27.91
CA TRP A 429 -0.80 -17.34 -28.36
C TRP A 429 0.31 -17.79 -27.39
N ASN A 430 0.82 -16.87 -26.56
CA ASN A 430 1.74 -17.18 -25.46
C ASN A 430 1.01 -17.70 -24.23
N ILE A 431 1.08 -19.01 -24.00
CA ILE A 431 0.30 -19.72 -22.98
C ILE A 431 1.11 -20.01 -21.70
N ASN A 432 0.43 -20.47 -20.64
CA ASN A 432 1.03 -20.67 -19.31
C ASN A 432 1.83 -21.99 -19.20
N TRP A 433 2.98 -22.05 -19.87
CA TRP A 433 3.86 -23.23 -19.82
C TRP A 433 4.42 -23.56 -18.43
N LEU A 434 4.62 -22.55 -17.57
CA LEU A 434 5.30 -22.74 -16.28
C LEU A 434 4.53 -23.67 -15.34
N ASP A 435 3.20 -23.62 -15.35
CA ASP A 435 2.37 -24.34 -14.38
C ASP A 435 2.15 -25.81 -14.75
N LEU A 436 2.38 -26.19 -16.02
CA LEU A 436 2.21 -27.57 -16.50
C LEU A 436 3.30 -28.49 -15.93
N PRO A 437 2.94 -29.56 -15.18
CA PRO A 437 3.91 -30.55 -14.72
C PRO A 437 4.57 -31.27 -15.89
N ILE A 438 5.89 -31.47 -15.80
CA ILE A 438 6.65 -32.16 -16.84
C ILE A 438 6.17 -33.61 -17.03
N GLU A 439 5.69 -34.22 -15.94
CA GLU A 439 5.14 -35.57 -15.88
C GLU A 439 3.86 -35.75 -16.71
N TRP A 440 3.15 -34.65 -17.03
CA TRP A 440 1.86 -34.69 -17.74
C TRP A 440 2.01 -34.37 -19.24
N VAL A 441 3.21 -33.96 -19.68
CA VAL A 441 3.47 -33.54 -21.07
C VAL A 441 3.25 -34.68 -22.06
N LEU A 442 3.73 -35.89 -21.77
CA LEU A 442 3.57 -37.03 -22.68
C LEU A 442 2.10 -37.44 -22.86
N PRO A 443 1.31 -37.65 -21.79
CA PRO A 443 -0.13 -37.88 -21.94
C PRO A 443 -0.87 -36.79 -22.71
N LEU A 444 -0.52 -35.53 -22.47
CA LEU A 444 -1.11 -34.40 -23.21
C LEU A 444 -0.75 -34.48 -24.69
N HIS A 445 0.54 -34.65 -25.02
CA HIS A 445 1.04 -34.76 -26.37
C HIS A 445 0.32 -35.87 -27.15
N ASP A 446 0.17 -37.05 -26.55
CA ASP A 446 -0.47 -38.20 -27.20
C ASP A 446 -1.98 -37.96 -27.44
N ALA A 447 -2.66 -37.29 -26.50
CA ALA A 447 -4.07 -36.90 -26.68
C ALA A 447 -4.24 -35.84 -27.78
N VAL A 448 -3.32 -34.88 -27.87
CA VAL A 448 -3.33 -33.82 -28.89
C VAL A 448 -3.01 -34.39 -30.28
N MET A 449 -2.13 -35.38 -30.39
CA MET A 449 -1.88 -36.11 -31.64
C MET A 449 -3.12 -36.82 -32.19
N GLN A 450 -4.04 -37.23 -31.32
CA GLN A 450 -5.29 -37.89 -31.68
C GLN A 450 -6.47 -36.90 -31.83
N SER A 451 -6.21 -35.60 -31.73
CA SER A 451 -7.25 -34.58 -31.82
C SER A 451 -7.76 -34.39 -33.25
N GLU A 452 -8.98 -33.89 -33.36
CA GLU A 452 -9.64 -33.57 -34.62
C GLU A 452 -9.80 -32.04 -34.73
N LEU A 453 -9.42 -31.48 -35.88
CA LEU A 453 -9.68 -30.08 -36.18
C LEU A 453 -11.08 -29.94 -36.76
N ILE A 454 -11.90 -29.08 -36.16
CA ILE A 454 -13.24 -28.77 -36.61
C ILE A 454 -13.34 -27.28 -36.96
N PRO A 455 -14.16 -26.88 -37.94
CA PRO A 455 -14.35 -25.47 -38.26
C PRO A 455 -14.84 -24.68 -37.05
N SER A 456 -14.28 -23.49 -36.83
CA SER A 456 -14.80 -22.59 -35.81
C SER A 456 -16.25 -22.21 -36.10
N GLN A 457 -17.05 -22.07 -35.04
CA GLN A 457 -18.39 -21.47 -35.09
C GLN A 457 -18.39 -20.21 -34.23
N VAL A 458 -19.54 -19.83 -33.66
CA VAL A 458 -19.61 -18.76 -32.66
C VAL A 458 -18.85 -19.22 -31.41
N ASN A 459 -17.78 -18.54 -31.01
CA ASN A 459 -17.08 -18.93 -29.80
C ASN A 459 -17.96 -18.57 -28.60
N PHE A 460 -18.06 -19.48 -27.63
CA PHE A 460 -18.83 -19.23 -26.41
C PHE A 460 -18.26 -18.06 -25.59
N ASP A 461 -16.97 -17.72 -25.80
CA ASP A 461 -16.22 -16.67 -25.10
C ASP A 461 -16.02 -15.40 -25.93
N ASP A 462 -16.69 -15.25 -27.09
CA ASP A 462 -16.57 -14.03 -27.92
C ASP A 462 -16.95 -12.75 -27.15
N ALA A 463 -17.89 -12.85 -26.22
CA ALA A 463 -18.26 -11.72 -25.37
C ALA A 463 -17.33 -11.52 -24.15
N TRP A 464 -16.43 -12.46 -23.87
CA TRP A 464 -15.67 -12.47 -22.62
C TRP A 464 -14.41 -11.60 -22.70
N ASN A 465 -13.73 -11.59 -23.84
CA ASN A 465 -12.50 -10.83 -24.09
C ASN A 465 -12.37 -10.49 -25.59
N ASN A 466 -11.49 -9.53 -25.91
CA ASN A 466 -11.23 -9.07 -27.28
C ASN A 466 -9.94 -9.67 -27.86
N ASP A 467 -9.50 -10.83 -27.37
CA ASP A 467 -8.30 -11.47 -27.92
C ASP A 467 -8.57 -12.05 -29.31
N SER A 468 -7.54 -12.05 -30.15
CA SER A 468 -7.58 -12.72 -31.46
C SER A 468 -7.95 -14.21 -31.30
N LYS A 469 -8.81 -14.70 -32.19
CA LYS A 469 -9.38 -16.06 -32.13
C LYS A 469 -8.77 -16.97 -33.20
N SER A 470 -8.95 -18.27 -33.00
CA SER A 470 -8.50 -19.31 -33.93
C SER A 470 -9.56 -19.58 -35.01
N ASP A 471 -9.10 -19.85 -36.23
CA ASP A 471 -9.99 -20.16 -37.36
C ASP A 471 -10.61 -21.56 -37.27
N ASN A 472 -9.95 -22.48 -36.56
CA ASN A 472 -10.43 -23.82 -36.29
C ASN A 472 -10.41 -24.11 -34.79
N TRP A 473 -11.24 -25.04 -34.35
CA TRP A 473 -11.24 -25.57 -32.99
C TRP A 473 -10.61 -26.95 -32.95
N MET A 474 -10.08 -27.31 -31.78
CA MET A 474 -9.49 -28.62 -31.54
C MET A 474 -10.40 -29.46 -30.64
N ARG A 475 -10.84 -30.62 -31.14
CA ARG A 475 -11.65 -31.59 -30.39
C ARG A 475 -10.78 -32.74 -29.89
N ILE A 476 -10.83 -33.00 -28.57
CA ILE A 476 -10.22 -34.19 -27.95
C ILE A 476 -11.34 -35.09 -27.42
N LYS A 477 -11.47 -36.29 -28.01
CA LYS A 477 -12.56 -37.21 -27.71
C LYS A 477 -12.43 -37.84 -26.34
N GLY A 478 -13.51 -37.88 -25.57
CA GLY A 478 -13.56 -38.50 -24.22
C GLY A 478 -12.75 -37.79 -23.14
N ALA A 479 -12.15 -36.62 -23.42
CA ALA A 479 -11.35 -35.87 -22.46
C ALA A 479 -12.17 -35.23 -21.33
N ALA A 480 -13.50 -35.19 -21.47
CA ALA A 480 -14.45 -34.68 -20.47
C ALA A 480 -15.40 -35.75 -19.92
N SER A 481 -15.22 -37.03 -20.27
CA SER A 481 -16.10 -38.13 -19.83
C SER A 481 -16.24 -38.17 -18.31
N ASN A 482 -17.47 -38.32 -17.82
CA ASN A 482 -17.81 -38.37 -16.38
C ASN A 482 -17.36 -37.14 -15.57
N TRP A 483 -17.05 -36.01 -16.22
CA TRP A 483 -16.71 -34.78 -15.50
C TRP A 483 -17.95 -34.19 -14.82
N SER A 484 -17.75 -33.64 -13.63
CA SER A 484 -18.78 -32.90 -12.90
C SER A 484 -18.18 -31.65 -12.25
N PRO A 485 -18.99 -30.59 -12.05
CA PRO A 485 -18.52 -29.37 -11.42
C PRO A 485 -18.09 -29.61 -9.97
N GLN A 486 -17.09 -28.85 -9.53
CA GLN A 486 -16.54 -29.01 -8.20
C GLN A 486 -17.54 -28.53 -7.15
N VAL A 487 -17.95 -29.40 -6.24
CA VAL A 487 -18.88 -29.09 -5.13
C VAL A 487 -18.13 -28.58 -3.90
N SER A 488 -16.94 -29.12 -3.64
CA SER A 488 -16.06 -28.71 -2.53
C SER A 488 -14.58 -28.85 -2.91
N LEU A 489 -13.72 -28.05 -2.28
CA LEU A 489 -12.26 -28.15 -2.40
C LEU A 489 -11.69 -29.42 -1.74
N THR A 490 -12.46 -30.07 -0.87
CA THR A 490 -11.99 -31.25 -0.09
C THR A 490 -12.51 -32.58 -0.61
N GLU A 491 -13.65 -32.57 -1.31
CA GLU A 491 -14.27 -33.79 -1.81
C GLU A 491 -13.75 -34.08 -3.22
N LYS A 492 -13.11 -35.24 -3.37
CA LYS A 492 -12.54 -35.73 -4.63
C LYS A 492 -13.53 -36.73 -5.26
N PRO A 493 -13.67 -36.76 -6.59
CA PRO A 493 -14.41 -37.82 -7.27
C PRO A 493 -13.82 -39.21 -6.96
N ASP A 494 -14.65 -40.24 -6.89
CA ASP A 494 -14.20 -41.63 -6.65
C ASP A 494 -13.23 -42.13 -7.74
N THR A 495 -13.45 -41.69 -8.98
CA THR A 495 -12.58 -41.95 -10.12
C THR A 495 -12.29 -40.65 -10.86
N PRO A 496 -11.02 -40.36 -11.22
CA PRO A 496 -10.68 -39.19 -12.02
C PRO A 496 -11.46 -39.18 -13.35
N PRO A 497 -12.06 -38.04 -13.75
CA PRO A 497 -12.81 -37.95 -15.01
C PRO A 497 -11.88 -37.89 -16.23
N GLY A 498 -12.47 -38.02 -17.41
CA GLY A 498 -11.79 -38.01 -18.71
C GLY A 498 -11.15 -39.36 -19.06
N LEU A 499 -10.10 -39.30 -19.90
CA LEU A 499 -9.41 -40.49 -20.40
C LEU A 499 -8.65 -41.23 -19.28
N PRO A 500 -8.69 -42.57 -19.25
CA PRO A 500 -7.95 -43.37 -18.28
C PRO A 500 -6.45 -43.35 -18.60
N ILE A 501 -5.72 -42.42 -17.97
CA ILE A 501 -4.30 -42.17 -18.21
C ILE A 501 -3.48 -42.54 -16.98
N THR A 502 -2.42 -43.31 -17.18
CA THR A 502 -1.41 -43.53 -16.14
C THR A 502 -0.38 -42.40 -16.17
N ILE A 503 -0.27 -41.64 -15.08
CA ILE A 503 0.70 -40.55 -14.95
C ILE A 503 1.96 -40.98 -14.22
N ILE A 504 3.08 -40.36 -14.57
CA ILE A 504 4.35 -40.55 -13.87
C ILE A 504 4.24 -39.89 -12.49
N PRO A 505 4.61 -40.57 -11.38
CA PRO A 505 4.61 -39.98 -10.04
C PRO A 505 5.45 -38.70 -9.98
N PRO A 506 5.10 -37.75 -9.08
CA PRO A 506 5.77 -36.46 -9.02
C PRO A 506 7.25 -36.62 -8.69
N ILE A 507 8.11 -35.92 -9.45
CA ILE A 507 9.57 -36.00 -9.27
C ILE A 507 10.00 -35.45 -7.90
N ASN A 508 9.28 -34.47 -7.36
CA ASN A 508 9.60 -33.80 -6.09
C ASN A 508 8.44 -33.82 -5.09
N SER A 509 8.00 -35.03 -4.72
CA SER A 509 6.93 -35.35 -3.73
C SER A 509 5.51 -34.85 -4.05
N ARG A 510 5.36 -33.76 -4.79
CA ARG A 510 4.09 -33.19 -5.23
C ARG A 510 4.21 -32.67 -6.67
N TYR A 511 3.11 -32.74 -7.42
CA TYR A 511 3.05 -32.05 -8.71
C TYR A 511 3.07 -30.53 -8.49
N ARG A 512 3.65 -29.79 -9.44
CA ARG A 512 3.64 -28.32 -9.40
C ARG A 512 2.21 -27.76 -9.35
N ALA A 513 1.32 -28.34 -10.14
CA ALA A 513 -0.09 -27.96 -10.25
C ALA A 513 -0.99 -28.53 -9.13
N GLY A 514 -0.40 -29.18 -8.11
CA GLY A 514 -1.16 -29.96 -7.13
C GLY A 514 -1.95 -31.10 -7.78
N ASP A 515 -3.06 -31.46 -7.16
CA ASP A 515 -3.83 -32.66 -7.52
C ASP A 515 -5.01 -32.37 -8.46
N SER A 516 -4.97 -31.27 -9.22
CA SER A 516 -6.06 -30.83 -10.13
C SER A 516 -6.59 -31.93 -11.06
N HIS A 517 -5.70 -32.82 -11.51
CA HIS A 517 -6.02 -34.00 -12.32
C HIS A 517 -7.05 -34.94 -11.69
N GLU A 518 -7.20 -34.98 -10.36
CA GLU A 518 -8.19 -35.82 -9.69
C GLU A 518 -9.62 -35.28 -9.87
N TRP A 519 -9.80 -33.96 -9.95
CA TRP A 519 -11.11 -33.33 -10.13
C TRP A 519 -11.49 -33.15 -11.60
N HIS A 520 -10.52 -32.99 -12.49
CA HIS A 520 -10.80 -32.61 -13.88
C HIS A 520 -10.24 -33.59 -14.92
N GLY A 521 -9.43 -34.57 -14.52
CA GLY A 521 -8.72 -35.44 -15.45
C GLY A 521 -7.44 -34.80 -15.95
N VAL A 522 -6.47 -35.63 -16.37
CA VAL A 522 -5.13 -35.18 -16.75
C VAL A 522 -5.16 -34.23 -17.95
N ILE A 523 -5.92 -34.57 -18.99
CA ILE A 523 -5.99 -33.77 -20.23
C ILE A 523 -6.64 -32.42 -19.97
N LYS A 524 -7.88 -32.40 -19.44
CA LYS A 524 -8.58 -31.14 -19.15
C LYS A 524 -7.79 -30.27 -18.16
N SER A 525 -7.18 -30.86 -17.12
CA SER A 525 -6.32 -30.10 -16.20
C SER A 525 -5.12 -29.49 -16.90
N SER A 526 -4.49 -30.21 -17.83
CA SER A 526 -3.36 -29.70 -18.60
C SER A 526 -3.78 -28.51 -19.49
N ILE A 527 -4.93 -28.60 -20.17
CA ILE A 527 -5.50 -27.51 -20.96
C ILE A 527 -5.86 -26.29 -20.08
N MET A 528 -6.43 -26.53 -18.88
CA MET A 528 -6.73 -25.47 -17.90
C MET A 528 -5.45 -24.79 -17.36
N LEU A 529 -4.39 -25.56 -17.07
CA LEU A 529 -3.11 -25.03 -16.60
C LEU A 529 -2.42 -24.16 -17.66
N LEU A 530 -2.53 -24.55 -18.93
CA LEU A 530 -2.06 -23.74 -20.05
C LEU A 530 -2.89 -22.46 -20.24
N GLY A 531 -4.09 -22.38 -19.66
CA GLY A 531 -4.98 -21.22 -19.76
C GLY A 531 -5.77 -21.16 -21.06
N LEU A 532 -5.93 -22.30 -21.75
CA LEU A 532 -6.61 -22.38 -23.04
C LEU A 532 -8.14 -22.40 -22.87
N PRO A 533 -8.89 -21.51 -23.56
CA PRO A 533 -10.34 -21.49 -23.46
C PRO A 533 -10.95 -22.74 -24.12
N HIS A 534 -11.92 -23.33 -23.44
CA HIS A 534 -12.54 -24.57 -23.90
C HIS A 534 -13.91 -24.80 -23.26
N TYR A 535 -14.71 -25.68 -23.85
CA TYR A 535 -15.98 -26.14 -23.31
C TYR A 535 -16.20 -27.63 -23.57
N HIS A 536 -17.30 -28.16 -23.01
CA HIS A 536 -17.69 -29.56 -23.16
C HIS A 536 -18.77 -29.74 -24.23
N ASP A 537 -18.57 -30.72 -25.10
CA ASP A 537 -19.57 -31.20 -26.06
C ASP A 537 -19.82 -32.69 -25.78
N GLY A 538 -20.77 -32.96 -24.87
CA GLY A 538 -20.93 -34.29 -24.28
C GLY A 538 -19.68 -34.70 -23.49
N ASP A 539 -19.07 -35.82 -23.88
CA ASP A 539 -17.85 -36.37 -23.28
C ASP A 539 -16.56 -35.77 -23.87
N ASP A 540 -16.68 -34.95 -24.90
CA ASP A 540 -15.54 -34.39 -25.64
C ASP A 540 -15.15 -33.00 -25.12
N LEU A 541 -13.86 -32.67 -25.26
CA LEU A 541 -13.30 -31.37 -24.92
C LEU A 541 -13.04 -30.57 -26.20
N ILE A 542 -13.63 -29.38 -26.32
CA ILE A 542 -13.46 -28.48 -27.47
C ILE A 542 -12.64 -27.27 -27.05
N ILE A 543 -11.44 -27.11 -27.60
CA ILE A 543 -10.54 -25.97 -27.36
C ILE A 543 -10.76 -24.96 -28.48
N THR A 544 -11.13 -23.73 -28.10
CA THR A 544 -11.65 -22.73 -29.06
C THR A 544 -10.60 -21.77 -29.57
N SER A 545 -9.54 -21.49 -28.79
CA SER A 545 -8.46 -20.62 -29.25
C SER A 545 -7.11 -20.94 -28.62
N SER A 546 -6.05 -20.36 -29.19
CA SER A 546 -4.66 -20.40 -28.70
C SER A 546 -3.99 -21.78 -28.68
N TRP A 547 -4.67 -22.82 -29.18
CA TRP A 547 -4.14 -24.19 -29.22
C TRP A 547 -3.00 -24.34 -30.24
N GLU A 548 -2.87 -23.44 -31.20
CA GLU A 548 -1.78 -23.40 -32.18
C GLU A 548 -0.43 -23.16 -31.50
N GLY A 549 -0.41 -22.27 -30.50
CA GLY A 549 0.77 -22.06 -29.66
C GLY A 549 1.15 -23.32 -28.88
N MET A 550 0.15 -24.07 -28.40
CA MET A 550 0.38 -25.37 -27.78
C MET A 550 0.98 -26.39 -28.75
N LEU A 551 0.47 -26.47 -29.99
CA LEU A 551 1.02 -27.37 -31.01
C LEU A 551 2.49 -27.06 -31.29
N ASP A 552 2.83 -25.79 -31.55
CA ASP A 552 4.21 -25.43 -31.84
C ASP A 552 5.14 -25.75 -30.67
N GLY A 553 4.73 -25.41 -29.45
CA GLY A 553 5.52 -25.68 -28.25
C GLY A 553 5.71 -27.17 -27.93
N LEU A 554 4.75 -28.01 -28.33
CA LEU A 554 4.85 -29.48 -28.22
C LEU A 554 5.61 -30.13 -29.40
N GLY A 555 6.12 -29.34 -30.35
CA GLY A 555 6.82 -29.87 -31.52
C GLY A 555 5.88 -30.54 -32.53
N LEU A 556 4.64 -30.07 -32.61
CA LEU A 556 3.59 -30.57 -33.50
C LEU A 556 3.28 -29.56 -34.61
N THR A 557 2.68 -30.05 -35.70
CA THR A 557 2.27 -29.21 -36.84
C THR A 557 1.02 -29.79 -37.51
N ILE A 558 0.34 -29.01 -38.33
CA ILE A 558 -0.83 -29.45 -39.08
C ILE A 558 -0.40 -29.78 -40.52
N ARG A 559 -0.73 -30.99 -40.97
CA ARG A 559 -0.53 -31.44 -42.35
C ARG A 559 -1.75 -32.23 -42.82
N GLN A 560 -2.24 -31.92 -44.02
CA GLN A 560 -3.41 -32.58 -44.62
C GLN A 560 -4.66 -32.63 -43.70
N GLY A 561 -4.82 -31.65 -42.81
CA GLY A 561 -5.94 -31.56 -41.86
C GLY A 561 -5.80 -32.40 -40.58
N GLY A 562 -4.68 -33.13 -40.41
CA GLY A 562 -4.35 -33.87 -39.19
C GLY A 562 -3.18 -33.26 -38.43
N VAL A 563 -3.08 -33.61 -37.14
CA VAL A 563 -1.93 -33.25 -36.28
C VAL A 563 -0.80 -34.26 -36.52
N GLU A 564 0.35 -33.76 -36.96
CA GLU A 564 1.55 -34.56 -37.20
C GLU A 564 2.71 -34.09 -36.34
N LYS A 565 3.61 -35.02 -36.06
CA LYS A 565 4.83 -34.79 -35.30
C LYS A 565 5.89 -34.10 -36.15
N ARG A 566 6.37 -32.93 -35.72
CA ARG A 566 7.50 -32.21 -36.34
C ARG A 566 8.82 -32.59 -35.70
N ILE A 567 8.87 -32.68 -34.37
CA ILE A 567 10.07 -33.02 -33.56
C ILE A 567 9.74 -34.13 -32.56
N ASP A 568 10.74 -34.95 -32.21
CA ASP A 568 10.60 -35.96 -31.17
C ASP A 568 10.73 -35.43 -29.75
N ILE A 569 9.63 -34.88 -29.21
CA ILE A 569 9.59 -34.42 -27.82
C ILE A 569 9.82 -35.55 -26.80
N ASN A 570 9.51 -36.81 -27.14
CA ASN A 570 9.57 -37.92 -26.17
C ASN A 570 11.02 -38.24 -25.75
N SER A 571 11.97 -38.14 -26.69
CA SER A 571 13.39 -38.33 -26.36
C SER A 571 13.91 -37.23 -25.44
N HIS A 572 13.56 -35.97 -25.73
CA HIS A 572 13.96 -34.82 -24.90
C HIS A 572 13.31 -34.87 -23.52
N LEU A 573 12.03 -35.24 -23.45
CA LEU A 573 11.28 -35.35 -22.20
C LEU A 573 11.84 -36.45 -21.31
N SER A 574 12.12 -37.64 -21.87
CA SER A 574 12.62 -38.79 -21.12
C SER A 574 14.01 -38.50 -20.52
N ASP A 575 14.94 -37.94 -21.32
CA ASP A 575 16.26 -37.49 -20.83
C ASP A 575 16.12 -36.49 -19.69
N ARG A 576 15.25 -35.49 -19.86
CA ARG A 576 15.05 -34.45 -18.84
C ARG A 576 14.47 -34.99 -17.54
N ILE A 577 13.48 -35.90 -17.61
CA ILE A 577 12.89 -36.54 -16.43
C ILE A 577 13.94 -37.39 -15.70
N GLU A 578 14.75 -38.17 -16.41
CA GLU A 578 15.81 -38.98 -15.80
C GLU A 578 16.85 -38.12 -15.09
N ARG A 579 17.31 -37.04 -15.73
CA ARG A 579 18.25 -36.10 -15.14
C ARG A 579 17.69 -35.42 -13.89
N LEU A 580 16.40 -35.06 -13.90
CA LEU A 580 15.74 -34.49 -12.73
C LEU A 580 15.63 -35.50 -11.58
N LYS A 581 15.26 -36.76 -11.86
CA LYS A 581 15.22 -37.83 -10.85
C LYS A 581 16.60 -38.07 -10.22
N LEU A 582 17.65 -38.09 -11.04
CA LEU A 582 19.03 -38.21 -10.57
C LEU A 582 19.43 -37.00 -9.70
N ALA A 583 19.07 -35.79 -10.12
CA ALA A 583 19.34 -34.57 -9.34
C ALA A 583 18.63 -34.56 -7.98
N VAL A 584 17.36 -34.98 -7.91
CA VAL A 584 16.63 -35.14 -6.64
C VAL A 584 17.30 -36.18 -5.74
N SER A 585 17.74 -37.31 -6.30
CA SER A 585 18.44 -38.35 -5.55
C SER A 585 19.75 -37.82 -4.94
N ASN A 586 20.55 -37.10 -5.73
CA ASN A 586 21.81 -36.49 -5.27
C ASN A 586 21.56 -35.47 -4.15
N LEU A 587 20.53 -34.65 -4.29
CA LEU A 587 20.18 -33.64 -3.28
C LEU A 587 19.65 -34.29 -1.98
N LYS A 588 18.92 -35.39 -2.10
CA LYS A 588 18.42 -36.15 -0.95
C LYS A 588 19.57 -36.79 -0.17
N GLU A 589 20.53 -37.41 -0.86
CA GLU A 589 21.72 -37.99 -0.25
C GLU A 589 22.53 -36.92 0.51
N GLU A 590 22.70 -35.72 -0.07
CA GLU A 590 23.39 -34.62 0.59
C GLU A 590 22.61 -34.07 1.79
N ASN A 591 21.28 -33.96 1.70
CA ASN A 591 20.44 -33.54 2.82
C ASN A 591 20.51 -34.54 3.99
N GLU A 592 20.52 -35.85 3.70
CA GLU A 592 20.69 -36.90 4.72
C GLU A 592 22.07 -36.78 5.40
N ARG A 593 23.14 -36.56 4.62
CA ARG A 593 24.49 -36.30 5.17
C ARG A 593 24.51 -35.06 6.06
N MET A 594 23.90 -33.96 5.61
CA MET A 594 23.80 -32.71 6.36
C MET A 594 23.01 -32.86 7.65
N GLN A 595 21.92 -33.64 7.65
CA GLN A 595 21.14 -33.94 8.86
C GLN A 595 21.95 -34.72 9.90
N VAL A 596 22.75 -35.70 9.47
CA VAL A 596 23.66 -36.44 10.36
C VAL A 596 24.71 -35.48 10.95
N LEU A 597 25.35 -34.67 10.10
CA LEU A 597 26.35 -33.68 10.53
C LEU A 597 25.78 -32.64 11.50
N GLU A 598 24.57 -32.13 11.25
CA GLU A 598 23.89 -31.18 12.14
C GLU A 598 23.51 -31.83 13.47
N SER A 599 23.14 -33.12 13.47
CA SER A 599 22.85 -33.88 14.69
C SER A 599 24.10 -34.07 15.55
N GLU A 600 25.24 -34.38 14.93
CA GLU A 600 26.53 -34.47 15.62
C GLU A 600 26.97 -33.11 16.19
N ARG A 601 26.85 -32.04 15.40
CA ARG A 601 27.11 -30.66 15.85
C ARG A 601 26.22 -30.26 17.01
N ALA A 602 24.94 -30.62 16.98
CA ALA A 602 24.00 -30.32 18.05
C ALA A 602 24.36 -31.04 19.35
N LEU A 603 24.80 -32.31 19.28
CA LEU A 603 25.22 -33.08 20.46
C LEU A 603 26.43 -32.43 21.13
N VAL A 604 27.47 -32.12 20.36
CA VAL A 604 28.69 -31.47 20.86
C VAL A 604 28.41 -30.06 21.37
N ARG A 605 27.49 -29.33 20.72
CA ARG A 605 27.03 -28.01 21.16
C ARG A 605 26.35 -28.07 22.54
N VAL A 606 25.41 -29.00 22.73
CA VAL A 606 24.67 -29.15 23.98
C VAL A 606 25.58 -29.57 25.14
N GLU A 607 26.55 -30.46 24.90
CA GLU A 607 27.55 -30.84 25.90
C GLU A 607 28.41 -29.64 26.33
N ALA A 608 28.86 -28.83 25.36
CA ALA A 608 29.68 -27.65 25.63
C ALA A 608 28.89 -26.52 26.33
N GLU A 609 27.65 -26.27 25.92
CA GLU A 609 26.74 -25.33 26.58
C GLU A 609 26.46 -25.76 28.03
N THR A 610 26.23 -27.06 28.26
CA THR A 610 25.97 -27.60 29.60
C THR A 610 27.21 -27.51 30.49
N ALA A 611 28.38 -27.84 29.98
CA ALA A 611 29.65 -27.72 30.71
C ALA A 611 29.98 -26.25 31.05
N ALA A 612 29.70 -25.31 30.14
CA ALA A 612 29.88 -23.87 30.39
C ALA A 612 28.92 -23.33 31.46
N ARG A 613 27.66 -23.79 31.46
CA ARG A 613 26.68 -23.47 32.51
C ARG A 613 27.09 -24.01 33.88
N GLN A 614 27.66 -25.22 33.94
CA GLN A 614 28.21 -25.78 35.18
C GLN A 614 29.42 -25.00 35.72
N ARG A 615 30.17 -24.32 34.86
CA ARG A 615 31.26 -23.40 35.23
C ARG A 615 30.78 -22.00 35.66
N GLY A 616 29.47 -21.75 35.67
CA GLY A 616 28.89 -20.46 36.05
C GLY A 616 29.01 -19.38 34.98
N GLU A 617 29.29 -19.74 33.73
CA GLU A 617 29.34 -18.79 32.61
C GLU A 617 27.91 -18.31 32.25
N GLY A 618 27.76 -17.02 31.93
CA GLY A 618 26.49 -16.46 31.47
C GLY A 618 26.07 -16.98 30.08
N ILE A 619 24.82 -16.71 29.67
CA ILE A 619 24.21 -17.23 28.43
C ILE A 619 25.09 -17.00 27.19
N ALA A 620 25.63 -15.78 27.02
CA ALA A 620 26.51 -15.46 25.89
C ALA A 620 27.89 -16.15 25.95
N GLY A 621 28.32 -16.63 27.12
CA GLY A 621 29.51 -17.46 27.29
C GLY A 621 29.22 -18.91 26.90
N SER A 622 28.09 -19.46 27.36
CA SER A 622 27.66 -20.81 27.00
C SER A 622 27.42 -20.97 25.50
N ASP A 623 26.79 -19.99 24.86
CA ASP A 623 26.50 -20.07 23.42
C ASP A 623 27.79 -20.02 22.59
N ARG A 624 28.75 -19.18 22.99
CA ARG A 624 30.09 -19.14 22.35
C ARG A 624 30.84 -20.46 22.52
N ALA A 625 30.76 -21.08 23.69
CA ALA A 625 31.36 -22.39 23.93
C ALA A 625 30.69 -23.47 23.07
N GLY A 626 29.36 -23.42 22.95
CA GLY A 626 28.56 -24.30 22.09
C GLY A 626 28.92 -24.17 20.61
N ASP A 627 28.94 -22.95 20.09
CA ASP A 627 29.28 -22.67 18.68
C ASP A 627 30.74 -23.05 18.36
N ALA A 628 31.67 -22.77 19.29
CA ALA A 628 33.08 -23.15 19.13
C ALA A 628 33.29 -24.67 19.16
N ALA A 629 32.46 -25.41 19.90
CA ALA A 629 32.50 -26.87 19.94
C ALA A 629 31.87 -27.48 18.68
N ALA A 630 30.74 -26.95 18.21
CA ALA A 630 30.12 -27.35 16.95
C ALA A 630 31.04 -27.10 15.74
N ALA A 631 31.82 -26.01 15.76
CA ALA A 631 32.78 -25.69 14.70
C ALA A 631 33.97 -26.66 14.61
N LYS A 632 34.24 -27.46 15.66
CA LYS A 632 35.30 -28.49 15.65
C LYS A 632 34.87 -29.78 14.96
N VAL A 633 33.56 -29.98 14.72
CA VAL A 633 33.06 -31.12 13.95
C VAL A 633 33.42 -30.91 12.48
N GLU A 634 34.33 -31.74 11.99
CA GLU A 634 34.87 -31.67 10.63
C GLU A 634 33.80 -32.01 9.59
N ASP A 635 33.63 -31.14 8.59
CA ASP A 635 32.73 -31.36 7.47
C ASP A 635 33.55 -31.82 6.27
N THR A 636 33.46 -33.11 5.95
CA THR A 636 34.16 -33.73 4.81
C THR A 636 33.60 -33.28 3.45
N GLY A 637 32.51 -32.49 3.44
CA GLY A 637 31.87 -32.00 2.23
C GLY A 637 31.03 -33.06 1.49
N PRO A 638 30.36 -32.67 0.40
CA PRO A 638 29.62 -33.61 -0.44
C PRO A 638 30.56 -34.59 -1.15
N LYS A 639 30.07 -35.80 -1.45
CA LYS A 639 30.84 -36.84 -2.18
C LYS A 639 31.36 -36.36 -3.53
N ASP A 640 30.60 -35.51 -4.22
CA ASP A 640 30.95 -34.91 -5.51
C ASP A 640 30.33 -33.51 -5.60
N ALA A 641 31.16 -32.49 -5.39
CA ALA A 641 30.70 -31.10 -5.31
C ALA A 641 30.18 -30.57 -6.66
N ASP A 642 30.79 -31.00 -7.78
CA ASP A 642 30.40 -30.54 -9.12
C ASP A 642 29.04 -31.15 -9.53
N LYS A 643 28.82 -32.43 -9.20
CA LYS A 643 27.50 -33.06 -9.41
C LYS A 643 26.41 -32.46 -8.55
N LEU A 644 26.71 -32.12 -7.30
CA LEU A 644 25.75 -31.43 -6.43
C LEU A 644 25.39 -30.05 -6.99
N TYR A 645 26.39 -29.27 -7.42
CA TYR A 645 26.16 -27.96 -8.04
C TYR A 645 25.29 -28.08 -9.31
N ALA A 646 25.58 -29.05 -10.18
CA ALA A 646 24.79 -29.30 -11.38
C ALA A 646 23.35 -29.73 -11.05
N ALA A 647 23.15 -30.55 -10.01
CA ALA A 647 21.84 -30.96 -9.53
C ALA A 647 21.04 -29.78 -8.94
N GLU A 648 21.68 -28.94 -8.10
CA GLU A 648 21.07 -27.74 -7.53
C GLU A 648 20.63 -26.77 -8.63
N LYS A 649 21.49 -26.52 -9.61
CA LYS A 649 21.19 -25.66 -10.75
C LYS A 649 20.03 -26.22 -11.57
N LEU A 650 20.05 -27.52 -11.91
CA LEU A 650 19.00 -28.14 -12.71
C LEU A 650 17.63 -28.09 -12.02
N LEU A 651 17.58 -28.34 -10.71
CA LEU A 651 16.34 -28.27 -9.95
C LEU A 651 15.83 -26.84 -9.79
N ASP A 652 16.72 -25.87 -9.59
CA ASP A 652 16.37 -24.45 -9.54
C ASP A 652 15.87 -23.94 -10.90
N ASP A 653 16.52 -24.31 -12.00
CA ASP A 653 16.06 -24.04 -13.36
C ASP A 653 14.70 -24.68 -13.62
N GLN A 654 14.45 -25.91 -13.14
CA GLN A 654 13.13 -26.53 -13.24
C GLN A 654 12.08 -25.76 -12.44
N VAL A 655 12.43 -25.24 -11.26
CA VAL A 655 11.54 -24.40 -10.43
C VAL A 655 11.17 -23.10 -11.13
N VAL A 656 12.12 -22.46 -11.82
CA VAL A 656 11.93 -21.15 -12.47
C VAL A 656 11.33 -21.27 -13.86
N ASP A 657 11.81 -22.21 -14.68
CA ASP A 657 11.48 -22.29 -16.10
C ASP A 657 10.47 -23.40 -16.43
N GLY A 658 10.30 -24.38 -15.55
CA GLY A 658 9.39 -25.50 -15.79
C GLY A 658 9.71 -26.24 -17.08
N ILE A 659 8.69 -26.41 -17.93
CA ILE A 659 8.85 -27.05 -19.24
C ILE A 659 9.22 -26.08 -20.36
N LEU A 660 9.31 -24.77 -20.10
CA LEU A 660 9.62 -23.78 -21.12
C LEU A 660 10.93 -24.06 -21.89
N PRO A 661 12.01 -24.60 -21.27
CA PRO A 661 13.20 -24.96 -22.04
C PRO A 661 12.95 -26.08 -23.06
N LEU A 662 12.09 -27.05 -22.73
CA LEU A 662 11.68 -28.09 -23.68
C LEU A 662 10.87 -27.49 -24.84
N VAL A 663 9.97 -26.55 -24.52
CA VAL A 663 9.20 -25.79 -25.51
C VAL A 663 10.13 -25.00 -26.45
N ARG A 664 11.17 -24.37 -25.93
CA ARG A 664 12.18 -23.65 -26.73
C ARG A 664 13.01 -24.56 -27.63
N GLU A 665 13.26 -25.80 -27.22
CA GLU A 665 13.95 -26.80 -28.03
C GLU A 665 13.06 -27.36 -29.16
N CYS A 666 11.74 -27.44 -28.94
CA CYS A 666 10.79 -28.03 -29.88
C CYS A 666 10.07 -27.02 -30.78
N GLY A 667 9.94 -25.77 -30.34
CA GLY A 667 9.20 -24.70 -31.02
C GLY A 667 9.93 -24.14 -32.25
N THR A 668 9.17 -23.53 -33.17
CA THR A 668 9.75 -22.83 -34.33
C THR A 668 9.97 -21.34 -34.09
N VAL A 669 9.38 -20.82 -33.03
CA VAL A 669 9.38 -19.40 -32.66
C VAL A 669 10.03 -19.18 -31.29
N ARG A 670 10.37 -17.94 -30.98
CA ARG A 670 10.94 -17.58 -29.69
C ARG A 670 9.87 -17.58 -28.59
N TRP A 671 10.14 -18.27 -27.48
CA TRP A 671 9.22 -18.38 -26.34
C TRP A 671 9.74 -17.68 -25.09
N GLU A 672 8.86 -16.94 -24.41
CA GLU A 672 9.09 -16.30 -23.12
C GLU A 672 7.94 -16.62 -22.15
N HIS A 673 8.18 -16.47 -20.85
CA HIS A 673 7.15 -16.76 -19.84
C HIS A 673 5.94 -15.84 -19.97
N ASN A 674 4.74 -16.42 -20.13
CA ASN A 674 3.49 -15.66 -20.03
C ASN A 674 3.23 -15.19 -18.59
N THR A 675 3.38 -16.08 -17.60
CA THR A 675 3.15 -15.76 -16.18
C THR A 675 4.30 -16.30 -15.31
N PRO A 676 5.45 -15.61 -15.22
CA PRO A 676 6.58 -16.09 -14.42
C PRO A 676 6.40 -15.87 -12.91
N VAL A 677 5.64 -14.84 -12.52
CA VAL A 677 5.46 -14.46 -11.12
C VAL A 677 4.02 -14.05 -10.82
N ARG A 678 3.51 -14.52 -9.68
CA ARG A 678 2.22 -14.15 -9.10
C ARG A 678 2.42 -13.48 -7.75
N ILE A 679 1.50 -12.59 -7.39
CA ILE A 679 1.53 -11.79 -6.17
C ILE A 679 0.42 -12.26 -5.23
N GLY A 680 0.81 -12.75 -4.05
CA GLY A 680 -0.13 -13.01 -2.98
C GLY A 680 -0.69 -11.70 -2.39
N ALA A 681 -1.99 -11.68 -2.07
CA ALA A 681 -2.62 -10.52 -1.47
C ALA A 681 -3.79 -10.90 -0.56
N ARG A 682 -4.10 -10.02 0.38
CA ARG A 682 -5.30 -10.10 1.22
C ARG A 682 -5.90 -8.73 1.48
N MET A 683 -7.18 -8.70 1.80
CA MET A 683 -7.84 -7.46 2.18
C MET A 683 -7.24 -6.91 3.48
N ALA A 684 -6.86 -5.63 3.45
CA ALA A 684 -6.59 -4.84 4.63
C ALA A 684 -7.76 -3.90 4.87
N ARG A 685 -7.66 -2.61 4.57
CA ARG A 685 -8.68 -1.64 4.96
C ARG A 685 -9.66 -1.41 3.80
N PRO A 686 -10.98 -1.46 4.04
CA PRO A 686 -11.95 -0.98 3.08
C PRO A 686 -11.75 0.51 2.79
N GLU A 687 -12.32 0.95 1.67
CA GLU A 687 -12.47 2.34 1.28
C GLU A 687 -13.34 3.14 2.27
N LYS A 688 -13.21 4.48 2.26
CA LYS A 688 -13.94 5.34 3.18
C LYS A 688 -14.27 6.69 2.55
N ALA A 689 -15.54 7.08 2.58
CA ALA A 689 -15.99 8.45 2.33
C ALA A 689 -17.08 8.82 3.34
N ALA A 690 -16.73 9.56 4.39
CA ALA A 690 -17.65 9.86 5.49
C ALA A 690 -17.26 11.11 6.29
N HIS A 691 -18.22 11.71 6.98
CA HIS A 691 -17.98 12.83 7.90
C HIS A 691 -16.93 12.49 8.97
N ARG A 692 -16.03 13.44 9.25
CA ARG A 692 -15.11 13.31 10.37
C ARG A 692 -15.83 13.68 11.67
N LEU A 693 -16.18 12.67 12.46
CA LEU A 693 -16.87 12.85 13.74
C LEU A 693 -15.93 12.68 14.93
N MET A 694 -16.16 13.47 15.99
CA MET A 694 -15.64 13.15 17.32
C MET A 694 -16.36 11.92 17.88
N LYS A 695 -15.79 11.29 18.92
CA LYS A 695 -16.42 10.15 19.64
C LYS A 695 -17.87 10.44 20.01
N THR A 696 -18.17 11.69 20.35
CA THR A 696 -19.54 12.20 20.39
C THR A 696 -19.64 13.30 19.34
N ALA A 697 -20.52 13.15 18.35
CA ALA A 697 -20.77 14.19 17.36
C ALA A 697 -21.40 15.42 18.02
N VAL A 698 -20.77 16.57 17.87
CA VAL A 698 -21.16 17.85 18.46
C VAL A 698 -21.23 18.93 17.38
N ASN A 699 -22.05 19.95 17.61
CA ASN A 699 -22.20 21.10 16.71
C ASN A 699 -21.44 22.33 17.22
N ALA A 700 -21.21 22.41 18.54
CA ALA A 700 -20.57 23.55 19.20
C ALA A 700 -19.47 23.10 20.17
N LEU A 701 -18.31 23.77 20.13
CA LEU A 701 -17.26 23.62 21.15
C LEU A 701 -17.58 24.48 22.38
N PHE A 702 -18.71 24.19 23.01
CA PHE A 702 -19.20 24.86 24.20
C PHE A 702 -19.40 23.84 25.34
N PRO A 703 -18.82 24.03 26.53
CA PRO A 703 -18.94 23.06 27.61
C PRO A 703 -20.29 23.18 28.31
N ILE A 704 -20.99 22.05 28.48
CA ILE A 704 -22.28 21.97 29.20
C ILE A 704 -22.23 21.03 30.41
N GLY A 705 -21.08 20.37 30.65
CA GLY A 705 -20.91 19.39 31.72
C GLY A 705 -21.99 18.31 31.70
N THR A 706 -22.35 17.81 32.88
CA THR A 706 -23.42 16.81 33.05
C THR A 706 -24.84 17.40 32.91
N GLN A 707 -24.96 18.72 32.73
CA GLN A 707 -26.26 19.41 32.76
C GLN A 707 -27.05 19.26 31.44
N GLY A 708 -26.41 18.90 30.33
CA GLY A 708 -27.09 18.60 29.06
C GLY A 708 -27.61 17.16 28.92
N GLY A 709 -27.52 16.35 29.98
CA GLY A 709 -27.97 14.96 29.99
C GLY A 709 -27.14 14.02 29.10
N PRO A 710 -27.57 12.76 28.93
CA PRO A 710 -26.81 11.75 28.17
C PRO A 710 -26.57 12.13 26.71
N GLN A 711 -27.50 12.88 26.10
CA GLN A 711 -27.43 13.34 24.71
C GLN A 711 -26.64 14.65 24.53
N LYS A 712 -26.19 15.27 25.63
CA LYS A 712 -25.39 16.50 25.64
C LYS A 712 -26.06 17.66 24.89
N LEU A 713 -27.35 17.86 25.17
CA LEU A 713 -28.17 18.86 24.50
C LEU A 713 -28.16 20.21 25.21
N LEU A 714 -28.01 21.28 24.42
CA LEU A 714 -28.00 22.64 24.92
C LEU A 714 -29.36 23.06 25.51
N SER A 715 -30.47 22.61 24.92
CA SER A 715 -31.83 22.88 25.40
C SER A 715 -32.10 22.31 26.80
N VAL A 716 -31.60 21.10 27.08
CA VAL A 716 -31.71 20.45 28.39
C VAL A 716 -30.91 21.22 29.44
N ALA A 717 -29.70 21.67 29.09
CA ALA A 717 -28.90 22.50 29.98
C ALA A 717 -29.57 23.86 30.25
N SER A 718 -30.16 24.48 29.22
CA SER A 718 -30.88 25.76 29.35
C SER A 718 -32.13 25.65 30.23
N GLY A 719 -32.83 24.52 30.20
CA GLY A 719 -34.01 24.28 31.05
C GLY A 719 -33.71 24.34 32.55
N ARG A 720 -32.45 24.12 32.96
CA ARG A 720 -31.98 24.23 34.35
C ARG A 720 -31.60 25.66 34.77
N GLY A 721 -31.63 26.62 33.84
CA GLY A 721 -31.31 28.03 34.10
C GLY A 721 -29.81 28.34 34.08
N ASN A 722 -29.15 28.22 35.24
CA ASN A 722 -27.75 28.61 35.41
C ASN A 722 -26.79 27.43 35.13
N LEU A 723 -25.85 27.65 34.22
CA LEU A 723 -24.85 26.65 33.84
C LEU A 723 -23.53 26.89 34.59
N ARG A 724 -23.18 25.96 35.49
CA ARG A 724 -21.88 25.92 36.17
C ARG A 724 -20.87 25.02 35.43
N VAL A 725 -19.85 25.61 34.81
CA VAL A 725 -18.83 24.92 33.99
C VAL A 725 -17.44 25.55 34.12
N SER A 726 -16.39 24.79 33.77
CA SER A 726 -15.01 25.29 33.80
C SER A 726 -14.65 26.01 32.51
N LEU A 727 -14.33 27.31 32.63
CA LEU A 727 -14.03 28.22 31.52
C LEU A 727 -12.86 29.15 31.86
N GLY A 728 -12.18 29.65 30.83
CA GLY A 728 -11.15 30.67 30.97
C GLY A 728 -11.72 31.98 31.53
N VAL A 729 -10.95 32.65 32.39
CA VAL A 729 -11.33 33.94 33.00
C VAL A 729 -10.99 35.09 32.05
N ARG A 730 -11.97 35.94 31.75
CA ARG A 730 -11.78 37.11 30.88
C ARG A 730 -12.62 38.29 31.38
N GLU A 731 -12.24 39.50 31.00
CA GLU A 731 -12.92 40.74 31.39
C GLU A 731 -13.26 41.60 30.16
N CYS A 732 -14.44 42.20 30.16
CA CYS A 732 -14.92 43.05 29.08
C CYS A 732 -14.31 44.46 29.14
N LEU A 733 -13.75 44.92 28.02
CA LEU A 733 -13.17 46.26 27.90
C LEU A 733 -14.22 47.38 27.83
N ARG A 734 -15.50 47.06 27.56
CA ARG A 734 -16.59 48.03 27.43
C ARG A 734 -17.33 48.27 28.74
N CYS A 735 -17.67 47.21 29.48
CA CYS A 735 -18.45 47.30 30.72
C CYS A 735 -17.71 46.87 31.98
N GLY A 736 -16.43 46.44 31.88
CA GLY A 736 -15.61 46.01 33.02
C GLY A 736 -16.05 44.72 33.71
N ARG A 737 -17.12 44.05 33.23
CA ARG A 737 -17.63 42.84 33.86
C ARG A 737 -16.88 41.58 33.40
N PRO A 738 -16.71 40.57 34.29
CA PRO A 738 -16.07 39.30 33.94
C PRO A 738 -16.97 38.47 33.01
N SER A 739 -16.46 38.08 31.85
CA SER A 739 -17.22 37.30 30.86
C SER A 739 -16.31 36.24 30.24
N PRO A 740 -16.64 34.94 30.29
CA PRO A 740 -15.78 33.89 29.75
C PRO A 740 -15.75 33.84 28.21
N PHE A 741 -16.63 34.59 27.54
CA PHE A 741 -16.75 34.69 26.09
C PHE A 741 -15.84 35.76 25.50
N THR A 742 -15.46 35.62 24.22
CA THR A 742 -14.66 36.62 23.47
C THR A 742 -15.37 37.96 23.26
N GLN A 743 -16.70 37.93 23.18
CA GLN A 743 -17.59 39.10 23.21
C GLN A 743 -18.46 39.05 24.46
N CYS A 744 -18.67 40.20 25.09
CA CYS A 744 -19.41 40.28 26.34
C CYS A 744 -20.88 39.88 26.18
N HIS A 745 -21.31 38.90 26.98
CA HIS A 745 -22.68 38.37 26.99
C HIS A 745 -23.65 39.16 27.90
N HIS A 746 -23.14 40.12 28.68
CA HIS A 746 -23.98 40.90 29.58
C HIS A 746 -24.89 41.83 28.80
N ARG A 747 -26.16 41.87 29.20
CA ARG A 747 -27.10 42.88 28.73
C ARG A 747 -26.85 44.21 29.46
N MET A 748 -26.94 45.31 28.73
CA MET A 748 -26.87 46.68 29.27
C MET A 748 -28.17 47.02 30.00
N ASP A 749 -29.30 46.55 29.46
CA ASP A 749 -30.60 46.50 30.12
C ASP A 749 -30.94 45.03 30.45
N LYS A 750 -31.37 44.75 31.69
CA LYS A 750 -31.63 43.38 32.14
C LYS A 750 -32.77 42.71 31.38
N GLU A 751 -33.79 43.48 30.99
CA GLU A 751 -35.03 42.96 30.39
C GLU A 751 -35.00 42.95 28.86
N ASP A 752 -34.22 43.84 28.22
CA ASP A 752 -34.10 43.86 26.76
C ASP A 752 -33.03 42.85 26.25
N PRO A 753 -33.43 41.74 25.59
CA PRO A 753 -32.49 40.78 25.01
C PRO A 753 -31.61 41.36 23.89
N LYS A 754 -32.00 42.48 23.27
CA LYS A 754 -31.23 43.18 22.22
C LYS A 754 -30.14 44.09 22.77
N SER A 755 -30.16 44.38 24.07
CA SER A 755 -29.21 45.30 24.72
C SER A 755 -27.85 44.66 25.07
N ALA A 756 -27.44 43.58 24.39
CA ALA A 756 -26.17 42.90 24.68
C ALA A 756 -24.96 43.87 24.52
N CYS A 757 -24.02 43.82 25.47
CA CYS A 757 -22.87 44.72 25.52
C CYS A 757 -21.92 44.52 24.32
N LEU A 758 -21.71 43.26 23.88
CA LEU A 758 -20.88 42.87 22.72
C LEU A 758 -19.42 43.37 22.74
N GLY A 759 -18.97 44.00 23.83
CA GLY A 759 -17.61 44.51 23.98
C GLY A 759 -16.59 43.38 24.00
N LYS A 760 -15.44 43.60 23.34
CA LYS A 760 -14.31 42.67 23.32
C LYS A 760 -13.83 42.37 24.74
N THR A 761 -13.47 41.12 25.01
CA THR A 761 -12.92 40.69 26.29
C THR A 761 -11.45 40.27 26.17
N ASN A 762 -10.67 40.51 27.22
CA ASN A 762 -9.27 40.08 27.32
C ASN A 762 -9.12 39.01 28.40
N SER A 763 -8.31 37.98 28.12
CA SER A 763 -8.01 36.93 29.12
C SER A 763 -7.25 37.51 30.31
N ILE A 764 -7.64 37.12 31.51
CA ILE A 764 -6.94 37.45 32.75
C ILE A 764 -6.01 36.26 33.11
N LYS A 765 -4.89 36.56 33.76
CA LYS A 765 -3.97 35.55 34.30
C LYS A 765 -4.69 34.73 35.38
N SER A 766 -5.02 33.46 35.09
CA SER A 766 -5.53 32.51 36.11
C SER A 766 -4.46 32.18 37.14
N GLU A 767 -4.87 31.82 38.36
CA GLU A 767 -3.99 31.29 39.41
C GLU A 767 -3.42 29.90 39.03
N LYS A 768 -4.09 29.16 38.13
CA LYS A 768 -3.70 27.81 37.69
C LYS A 768 -2.65 27.78 36.56
N LYS A 769 -1.70 28.71 36.51
CA LYS A 769 -0.73 28.80 35.38
C LYS A 769 0.09 27.54 35.15
N LYS A 770 0.43 26.82 36.24
CA LYS A 770 1.24 25.60 36.21
C LYS A 770 0.45 24.35 35.77
N PHE A 771 -0.87 24.43 35.68
CA PHE A 771 -1.71 23.30 35.28
C PHE A 771 -1.94 23.28 33.77
N ARG A 772 -2.11 22.07 33.23
CA ARG A 772 -2.40 21.83 31.81
C ARG A 772 -3.69 22.52 31.33
N ARG A 773 -4.67 22.71 32.21
CA ARG A 773 -5.94 23.39 31.96
C ARG A 773 -6.09 24.54 32.96
N GLN A 774 -6.28 25.75 32.45
CA GLN A 774 -6.25 27.00 33.22
C GLN A 774 -7.64 27.57 33.52
N GLY A 775 -8.70 26.82 33.27
CA GLY A 775 -10.07 27.26 33.51
C GLY A 775 -10.48 27.17 34.98
N GLU A 776 -11.42 28.03 35.32
CA GLU A 776 -12.03 28.13 36.63
C GLU A 776 -13.54 27.89 36.50
N PHE A 777 -14.18 27.36 37.55
CA PHE A 777 -15.61 27.11 37.51
C PHE A 777 -16.36 28.44 37.57
N GLN A 778 -17.09 28.75 36.51
CA GLN A 778 -17.90 29.95 36.37
C GLN A 778 -19.38 29.56 36.22
N THR A 779 -20.27 30.43 36.70
CA THR A 779 -21.73 30.27 36.58
C THR A 779 -22.24 31.24 35.54
N ILE A 780 -22.93 30.72 34.52
CA ILE A 780 -23.41 31.49 33.37
C ILE A 780 -24.93 31.40 33.28
N PRO A 781 -25.67 32.52 33.10
CA PRO A 781 -27.11 32.50 32.88
C PRO A 781 -27.45 32.04 31.45
N LEU A 782 -27.32 30.75 31.18
CA LEU A 782 -27.40 30.17 29.82
C LEU A 782 -28.72 30.53 29.12
N ARG A 783 -29.86 30.46 29.82
CA ARG A 783 -31.18 30.79 29.26
C ARG A 783 -31.22 32.22 28.70
N LYS A 784 -30.77 33.20 29.49
CA LYS A 784 -30.74 34.62 29.07
C LYS A 784 -29.81 34.85 27.89
N ILE A 785 -28.68 34.15 27.87
CA ILE A 785 -27.74 34.24 26.74
C ILE A 785 -28.40 33.70 25.48
N LEU A 786 -29.05 32.54 25.54
CA LEU A 786 -29.70 31.94 24.37
C LEU A 786 -30.82 32.83 23.82
N GLU A 787 -31.64 33.44 24.67
CA GLU A 787 -32.66 34.42 24.25
C GLU A 787 -32.03 35.58 23.45
N SER A 788 -30.95 36.18 23.96
CA SER A 788 -30.22 37.23 23.23
C SER A 788 -29.65 36.72 21.92
N LYS A 789 -29.11 35.49 21.87
CA LYS A 789 -28.51 34.93 20.64
C LYS A 789 -29.53 34.56 19.58
N ILE A 790 -30.72 34.12 19.96
CA ILE A 790 -31.85 33.85 19.05
C ILE A 790 -32.27 35.14 18.35
N GLU A 791 -32.43 36.23 19.12
CA GLU A 791 -32.77 37.57 18.59
C GLU A 791 -31.65 38.13 17.69
N GLU A 792 -30.39 38.06 18.13
CA GLU A 792 -29.23 38.55 17.36
C GLU A 792 -29.09 37.86 15.99
N LEU A 793 -29.41 36.55 15.93
CA LEU A 793 -29.38 35.76 14.71
C LEU A 793 -30.68 35.85 13.88
N GLY A 794 -31.76 36.38 14.44
CA GLY A 794 -33.07 36.44 13.77
C GLY A 794 -33.63 35.06 13.42
N ILE A 795 -33.61 34.13 14.38
CA ILE A 795 -34.13 32.76 14.21
C ILE A 795 -35.33 32.53 15.13
N GLU A 796 -36.36 31.82 14.65
CA GLU A 796 -37.58 31.58 15.44
C GLU A 796 -37.51 30.29 16.27
N LEU A 797 -36.89 29.24 15.71
CA LEU A 797 -36.81 27.92 16.33
C LEU A 797 -35.36 27.50 16.55
N LEU A 798 -35.02 27.16 17.80
CA LEU A 798 -33.70 26.63 18.15
C LEU A 798 -33.59 25.15 17.71
N PRO A 799 -32.62 24.79 16.85
CA PRO A 799 -32.39 23.39 16.50
C PRO A 799 -31.85 22.58 17.69
N LYS A 800 -31.84 21.25 17.56
CA LYS A 800 -31.18 20.36 18.53
C LYS A 800 -29.66 20.52 18.43
N ILE A 801 -29.08 21.24 19.38
CA ILE A 801 -27.64 21.53 19.42
C ILE A 801 -26.94 20.61 20.41
N LYS A 802 -25.95 19.86 19.92
CA LYS A 802 -25.08 19.02 20.74
C LYS A 802 -23.79 19.76 21.09
N CYS A 803 -23.41 19.70 22.35
CA CYS A 803 -22.25 20.40 22.91
C CYS A 803 -21.27 19.41 23.56
N ILE A 804 -20.09 19.89 23.97
CA ILE A 804 -19.07 19.06 24.63
C ILE A 804 -19.24 19.09 26.16
N ASP A 805 -18.69 18.11 26.87
CA ASP A 805 -18.75 18.09 28.34
C ASP A 805 -17.78 19.12 28.95
N VAL A 806 -16.52 19.09 28.48
CA VAL A 806 -15.41 19.90 29.01
C VAL A 806 -14.50 20.32 27.84
N LEU A 807 -14.05 21.57 27.86
CA LEU A 807 -13.06 22.08 26.90
C LEU A 807 -11.69 21.44 27.13
N PRO A 808 -11.10 20.76 26.13
CA PRO A 808 -9.78 20.15 26.28
C PRO A 808 -8.63 21.17 26.17
N SER A 809 -8.89 22.34 25.58
CA SER A 809 -7.90 23.40 25.34
C SER A 809 -7.31 23.98 26.63
N LYS A 810 -6.03 24.39 26.61
CA LYS A 810 -5.32 24.99 27.76
C LYS A 810 -6.04 26.21 28.35
N ALA A 811 -6.43 27.15 27.49
CA ALA A 811 -7.11 28.39 27.90
C ALA A 811 -8.61 28.22 28.22
N GLN A 812 -9.20 27.05 27.89
CA GLN A 812 -10.63 26.76 28.06
C GLN A 812 -11.56 27.91 27.62
N THR A 813 -11.25 28.54 26.48
CA THR A 813 -12.11 29.56 25.88
C THR A 813 -13.17 28.87 25.03
N PRO A 814 -14.48 29.12 25.27
CA PRO A 814 -15.55 28.48 24.55
C PRO A 814 -15.75 29.09 23.16
N GLU A 815 -16.22 28.29 22.21
CA GLU A 815 -16.70 28.80 20.92
C GLU A 815 -18.00 29.61 21.10
N PRO A 816 -18.22 30.69 20.32
CA PRO A 816 -19.51 31.39 20.29
C PRO A 816 -20.67 30.44 19.97
N LEU A 817 -21.76 30.54 20.74
CA LEU A 817 -22.93 29.66 20.61
C LEU A 817 -23.62 29.82 19.26
N GLU A 818 -23.55 31.02 18.69
CA GLU A 818 -24.10 31.40 17.40
C GLU A 818 -23.60 30.48 16.29
N LYS A 819 -22.30 30.17 16.28
CA LYS A 819 -21.70 29.22 15.33
C LYS A 819 -22.30 27.83 15.50
N GLY A 820 -22.45 27.38 16.74
CA GLY A 820 -23.05 26.10 17.07
C GLY A 820 -24.52 25.97 16.67
N ILE A 821 -25.30 27.04 16.87
CA ILE A 821 -26.70 27.14 16.46
C ILE A 821 -26.82 27.00 14.95
N LEU A 822 -26.05 27.80 14.19
CA LEU A 822 -26.08 27.79 12.73
C LEU A 822 -25.58 26.44 12.17
N ARG A 823 -24.50 25.86 12.71
CA ARG A 823 -24.08 24.50 12.30
C ARG A 823 -25.17 23.46 12.53
N ALA A 824 -25.88 23.53 13.65
CA ALA A 824 -26.97 22.59 13.94
C ALA A 824 -28.16 22.73 12.98
N ARG A 825 -28.46 23.94 12.50
CA ARG A 825 -29.48 24.16 11.43
C ARG A 825 -29.10 23.42 10.15
N HIS A 826 -27.82 23.47 9.77
CA HIS A 826 -27.27 22.80 8.59
C HIS A 826 -26.87 21.34 8.83
N LYS A 827 -27.17 20.77 10.01
CA LYS A 827 -26.81 19.40 10.42
C LYS A 827 -25.30 19.11 10.33
N LEU A 828 -24.46 20.12 10.53
CA LEU A 828 -23.00 19.99 10.44
C LEU A 828 -22.37 19.67 11.80
N PRO A 829 -21.47 18.68 11.88
CA PRO A 829 -20.62 18.47 13.03
C PRO A 829 -19.45 19.46 13.05
N VAL A 830 -18.87 19.69 14.23
CA VAL A 830 -17.62 20.43 14.39
C VAL A 830 -16.53 19.51 14.95
N PHE A 831 -15.31 19.64 14.42
CA PHE A 831 -14.13 18.94 14.93
C PHE A 831 -13.44 19.75 16.04
N ARG A 832 -12.41 19.16 16.67
CA ARG A 832 -11.79 19.68 17.91
C ARG A 832 -11.17 21.08 17.78
N ASP A 833 -10.85 21.49 16.57
CA ASP A 833 -10.22 22.75 16.19
C ASP A 833 -11.21 23.78 15.62
N GLY A 834 -12.51 23.47 15.60
CA GLY A 834 -13.56 24.35 15.08
C GLY A 834 -13.85 24.18 13.58
N THR A 835 -13.15 23.28 12.90
CA THR A 835 -13.33 22.99 11.47
C THR A 835 -14.44 21.96 11.22
N VAL A 836 -14.99 21.97 10.01
CA VAL A 836 -15.89 20.93 9.47
C VAL A 836 -15.06 20.11 8.49
N ARG A 837 -15.06 18.78 8.62
CA ARG A 837 -14.14 17.90 7.88
C ARG A 837 -14.86 16.67 7.32
N PHE A 838 -14.39 16.21 6.18
CA PHE A 838 -14.86 14.99 5.51
C PHE A 838 -13.65 14.08 5.24
N ASP A 839 -13.72 12.83 5.69
CA ASP A 839 -12.66 11.84 5.49
C ASP A 839 -12.91 11.07 4.18
N MET A 840 -11.87 10.94 3.36
CA MET A 840 -11.90 10.20 2.09
C MET A 840 -10.67 9.29 2.00
N SER A 841 -10.79 8.16 1.30
CA SER A 841 -9.64 7.39 0.83
C SER A 841 -8.90 8.19 -0.24
N ASP A 842 -7.58 8.25 -0.15
CA ASP A 842 -6.74 8.94 -1.12
C ASP A 842 -6.53 8.04 -2.33
N ILE A 843 -6.92 8.50 -3.52
CA ILE A 843 -6.71 7.80 -4.77
C ILE A 843 -5.83 8.68 -5.66
N PRO A 844 -4.64 8.21 -6.11
CA PRO A 844 -3.82 8.98 -7.03
C PRO A 844 -4.48 9.02 -8.41
N GLU A 845 -4.34 10.15 -9.09
CA GLU A 845 -4.77 10.35 -10.46
C GLU A 845 -3.77 11.26 -11.17
N THR A 846 -3.61 11.11 -12.47
CA THR A 846 -2.82 12.04 -13.27
C THR A 846 -3.59 12.54 -14.48
N HIS A 847 -4.58 11.78 -14.94
CA HIS A 847 -5.33 12.11 -16.14
C HIS A 847 -6.77 11.65 -16.03
N PHE A 848 -7.71 12.47 -16.47
CA PHE A 848 -9.13 12.17 -16.38
C PHE A 848 -9.84 12.51 -17.67
N ARG A 849 -11.01 11.93 -17.90
CA ARG A 849 -11.95 12.39 -18.92
C ARG A 849 -13.05 13.24 -18.28
N PRO A 850 -13.50 14.33 -18.92
CA PRO A 850 -14.63 15.13 -18.44
C PRO A 850 -15.86 14.28 -18.08
N CYS A 851 -16.18 13.27 -18.90
CA CYS A 851 -17.31 12.36 -18.68
C CYS A 851 -17.18 11.53 -17.38
N GLU A 852 -15.96 11.20 -16.94
CA GLU A 852 -15.70 10.41 -15.72
C GLU A 852 -15.97 11.19 -14.43
N ILE A 853 -15.91 12.52 -14.49
CA ILE A 853 -16.04 13.41 -13.32
C ILE A 853 -17.35 14.19 -13.31
N GLY A 854 -18.21 13.98 -14.32
CA GLY A 854 -19.51 14.65 -14.46
C GLY A 854 -19.41 16.17 -14.70
N THR A 855 -18.28 16.67 -15.20
CA THR A 855 -18.08 18.08 -15.51
C THR A 855 -17.92 18.24 -17.02
N PRO A 856 -18.83 18.97 -17.70
CA PRO A 856 -18.74 19.21 -19.13
C PRO A 856 -17.44 19.92 -19.55
N HIS A 857 -16.89 19.58 -20.73
CA HIS A 857 -15.63 20.13 -21.21
C HIS A 857 -15.62 21.67 -21.27
N ASN A 858 -16.73 22.31 -21.66
CA ASN A 858 -16.84 23.77 -21.71
C ASN A 858 -16.55 24.43 -20.35
N LYS A 859 -16.98 23.80 -19.25
CA LYS A 859 -16.71 24.27 -17.89
C LYS A 859 -15.24 24.08 -17.51
N LEU A 860 -14.61 23.01 -17.97
CA LEU A 860 -13.18 22.77 -17.74
C LEU A 860 -12.31 23.79 -18.51
N VAL A 861 -12.74 24.21 -19.70
CA VAL A 861 -12.11 25.32 -20.44
C VAL A 861 -12.12 26.61 -19.62
N GLU A 862 -13.24 26.94 -18.96
CA GLU A 862 -13.30 28.09 -18.04
C GLU A 862 -12.33 27.95 -16.84
N LEU A 863 -12.07 26.72 -16.38
CA LEU A 863 -11.14 26.43 -15.29
C LEU A 863 -9.66 26.40 -15.71
N GLY A 864 -9.38 26.50 -17.01
CA GLY A 864 -8.04 26.62 -17.59
C GLY A 864 -7.59 25.45 -18.46
N TYR A 865 -8.37 24.36 -18.56
CA TYR A 865 -8.04 23.20 -19.39
C TYR A 865 -8.28 23.51 -20.87
N LYS A 866 -7.21 23.68 -21.65
CA LYS A 866 -7.31 24.12 -23.06
C LYS A 866 -7.07 23.01 -24.07
N VAL A 867 -6.18 22.08 -23.74
CA VAL A 867 -5.73 21.01 -24.64
C VAL A 867 -5.74 19.68 -23.90
N ASP A 868 -5.84 18.61 -24.66
CA ASP A 868 -5.72 17.24 -24.15
C ASP A 868 -4.26 16.74 -24.08
N ILE A 869 -4.09 15.47 -23.73
CA ILE A 869 -2.79 14.81 -23.61
C ILE A 869 -2.02 14.67 -24.94
N ASP A 870 -2.72 14.80 -26.08
CA ASP A 870 -2.15 14.77 -27.43
C ASP A 870 -1.82 16.20 -27.93
N GLY A 871 -2.24 17.23 -27.18
CA GLY A 871 -2.03 18.65 -27.51
C GLY A 871 -3.16 19.26 -28.33
N GLU A 872 -4.23 18.50 -28.59
CA GLU A 872 -5.37 18.95 -29.38
C GLU A 872 -6.33 19.81 -28.54
N PRO A 873 -7.02 20.80 -29.13
CA PRO A 873 -7.99 21.61 -28.41
C PRO A 873 -9.09 20.77 -27.75
N LEU A 874 -9.47 21.14 -26.52
CA LEU A 874 -10.55 20.47 -25.78
C LEU A 874 -11.92 20.83 -26.37
N VAL A 875 -12.56 19.86 -27.03
CA VAL A 875 -13.86 19.99 -27.72
C VAL A 875 -14.85 18.87 -27.39
N SER A 876 -14.43 17.83 -26.65
CA SER A 876 -15.24 16.65 -26.35
C SER A 876 -15.05 16.18 -24.90
N ASP A 877 -16.10 15.55 -24.34
CA ASP A 877 -16.08 15.01 -22.98
C ASP A 877 -15.32 13.67 -22.86
N GLU A 878 -14.91 13.08 -24.00
CA GLU A 878 -14.14 11.82 -24.07
C GLU A 878 -12.62 12.04 -24.15
N GLN A 879 -12.17 13.28 -24.37
CA GLN A 879 -10.74 13.60 -24.42
C GLN A 879 -10.09 13.41 -23.04
N ILE A 880 -8.84 12.93 -23.04
CA ILE A 880 -8.08 12.70 -21.81
C ILE A 880 -7.27 13.95 -21.49
N LEU A 881 -7.53 14.54 -20.33
CA LEU A 881 -6.87 15.74 -19.83
C LEU A 881 -5.84 15.40 -18.76
N GLU A 882 -4.71 16.10 -18.74
CA GLU A 882 -3.74 16.05 -17.63
C GLU A 882 -4.28 16.84 -16.44
N LEU A 883 -4.40 16.20 -15.28
CA LEU A 883 -4.93 16.80 -14.06
C LEU A 883 -3.95 17.82 -13.47
N TYR A 884 -4.42 19.06 -13.25
CA TYR A 884 -3.56 20.06 -12.59
C TYR A 884 -3.21 19.68 -11.15
N PRO A 885 -2.00 20.03 -10.66
CA PRO A 885 -1.47 19.51 -9.41
C PRO A 885 -2.31 19.76 -8.14
N GLN A 886 -3.18 20.76 -8.12
CA GLN A 886 -4.04 21.09 -6.97
C GLN A 886 -5.54 20.90 -7.26
N ASP A 887 -5.88 20.33 -8.41
CA ASP A 887 -7.26 20.01 -8.72
C ASP A 887 -7.65 18.67 -8.07
N PHE A 888 -8.88 18.61 -7.58
CA PHE A 888 -9.39 17.54 -6.73
C PHE A 888 -10.78 17.08 -7.20
N ILE A 889 -10.98 15.76 -7.22
CA ILE A 889 -12.24 15.12 -7.62
C ILE A 889 -12.77 14.32 -6.41
N PRO A 890 -13.60 14.93 -5.56
CA PRO A 890 -14.21 14.25 -4.41
C PRO A 890 -15.29 13.23 -4.82
N SER A 891 -15.53 12.26 -3.95
CA SER A 891 -16.73 11.40 -3.94
C SER A 891 -18.04 12.21 -3.94
N THR A 892 -19.03 11.73 -4.69
CA THR A 892 -20.41 12.22 -4.67
C THR A 892 -21.04 12.16 -3.27
N LYS A 893 -20.57 11.26 -2.40
CA LYS A 893 -20.97 11.18 -0.98
C LYS A 893 -20.65 12.45 -0.18
N ALA A 894 -19.70 13.29 -0.64
CA ALA A 894 -19.34 14.54 0.02
C ALA A 894 -20.24 15.72 -0.37
N ILE A 895 -20.99 15.63 -1.48
CA ILE A 895 -21.76 16.74 -2.07
C ILE A 895 -22.65 17.41 -1.01
N GLY A 896 -23.54 16.64 -0.38
CA GLY A 896 -24.50 17.18 0.59
C GLY A 896 -23.80 17.85 1.78
N HIS A 897 -22.63 17.35 2.17
CA HIS A 897 -21.83 17.94 3.24
C HIS A 897 -21.18 19.27 2.85
N LEU A 898 -20.61 19.34 1.64
CA LEU A 898 -19.92 20.52 1.12
C LEU A 898 -20.92 21.64 0.82
N VAL A 899 -22.07 21.33 0.21
CA VAL A 899 -23.15 22.30 -0.01
C VAL A 899 -23.63 22.87 1.33
N ALA A 900 -23.94 22.01 2.30
CA ALA A 900 -24.37 22.45 3.63
C ALA A 900 -23.30 23.30 4.32
N THR A 901 -22.01 23.01 4.10
CA THR A 901 -20.90 23.80 4.64
C THR A 901 -20.84 25.19 4.01
N CYS A 902 -20.99 25.30 2.69
CA CYS A 902 -21.05 26.59 1.99
C CYS A 902 -22.22 27.45 2.49
N GLN A 903 -23.42 26.85 2.57
CA GLN A 903 -24.63 27.51 3.08
C GLN A 903 -24.49 27.94 4.54
N PHE A 904 -23.84 27.12 5.37
CA PHE A 904 -23.52 27.49 6.74
C PHE A 904 -22.58 28.69 6.80
N ILE A 905 -21.53 28.73 5.97
CA ILE A 905 -20.58 29.85 5.96
C ILE A 905 -21.27 31.13 5.49
N ASP A 906 -22.08 31.08 4.44
CA ASP A 906 -22.84 32.24 3.96
C ASP A 906 -23.80 32.76 5.03
N GLU A 907 -24.55 31.87 5.68
CA GLU A 907 -25.45 32.27 6.76
C GLU A 907 -24.68 32.80 7.98
N LEU A 908 -23.49 32.26 8.27
CA LEU A 908 -22.62 32.76 9.34
C LEU A 908 -22.08 34.16 9.00
N LEU A 909 -21.69 34.42 7.75
CA LEU A 909 -21.24 35.73 7.28
C LEU A 909 -22.36 36.76 7.42
N ILE A 910 -23.57 36.44 6.93
CA ILE A 910 -24.73 37.33 6.98
C ILE A 910 -25.19 37.58 8.42
N ARG A 911 -25.48 36.51 9.16
CA ARG A 911 -26.18 36.63 10.46
C ARG A 911 -25.25 37.00 11.61
N TYR A 912 -24.03 36.48 11.64
CA TYR A 912 -23.10 36.71 12.75
C TYR A 912 -22.07 37.80 12.44
N TYR A 913 -21.42 37.74 11.28
CA TYR A 913 -20.38 38.70 10.92
C TYR A 913 -20.92 39.99 10.27
N LYS A 914 -22.18 40.00 9.83
CA LYS A 914 -22.82 41.11 9.10
C LYS A 914 -22.05 41.47 7.81
N MET A 915 -21.68 40.44 7.06
CA MET A 915 -20.96 40.52 5.79
C MET A 915 -21.79 39.87 4.66
N GLU A 916 -21.48 40.21 3.42
CA GLU A 916 -22.06 39.57 2.23
C GLU A 916 -21.73 38.06 2.19
N PRO A 917 -22.61 37.21 1.62
CA PRO A 917 -22.32 35.80 1.39
C PRO A 917 -21.15 35.64 0.40
N HIS A 918 -20.44 34.53 0.51
CA HIS A 918 -19.27 34.25 -0.33
C HIS A 918 -19.56 33.21 -1.42
N TYR A 919 -20.24 32.12 -1.08
CA TYR A 919 -20.36 30.96 -1.97
C TYR A 919 -21.61 31.01 -2.85
N ASN A 920 -22.79 31.29 -2.27
CA ASN A 920 -24.08 31.25 -2.94
C ASN A 920 -24.36 29.90 -3.66
N VAL A 921 -23.86 28.80 -3.10
CA VAL A 921 -23.97 27.46 -3.70
C VAL A 921 -25.27 26.76 -3.28
N THR A 922 -26.06 26.34 -4.27
CA THR A 922 -27.30 25.59 -4.08
C THR A 922 -27.21 24.13 -4.52
N ASP A 923 -26.35 23.83 -5.49
CA ASP A 923 -26.22 22.51 -6.11
C ASP A 923 -24.75 22.10 -6.35
N VAL A 924 -24.57 20.94 -6.97
CA VAL A 924 -23.27 20.34 -7.29
C VAL A 924 -22.44 21.23 -8.23
N SER A 925 -23.09 21.88 -9.20
CA SER A 925 -22.40 22.69 -10.21
C SER A 925 -21.75 23.92 -9.58
N GLY A 926 -22.37 24.49 -8.55
CA GLY A 926 -21.80 25.61 -7.79
C GLY A 926 -20.56 25.24 -6.97
N LEU A 927 -20.31 23.96 -6.71
CA LEU A 927 -19.09 23.50 -6.03
C LEU A 927 -17.88 23.43 -6.97
N VAL A 928 -18.10 23.32 -8.29
CA VAL A 928 -17.01 23.26 -9.28
C VAL A 928 -16.31 24.62 -9.33
N GLY A 929 -14.99 24.61 -9.14
CA GLY A 929 -14.15 25.80 -9.02
C GLY A 929 -13.95 26.28 -7.57
N GLN A 930 -14.69 25.75 -6.60
CA GLN A 930 -14.54 26.13 -5.19
C GLN A 930 -13.27 25.53 -4.58
N MET A 931 -12.67 26.28 -3.66
CA MET A 931 -11.44 25.87 -2.98
C MET A 931 -11.72 25.06 -1.72
N THR A 932 -10.88 24.07 -1.45
CA THR A 932 -10.88 23.25 -0.23
C THR A 932 -9.47 23.17 0.35
N ILE A 933 -9.35 22.76 1.61
CA ILE A 933 -8.06 22.47 2.23
C ILE A 933 -8.06 20.99 2.57
N ALA A 934 -7.15 20.24 1.96
CA ALA A 934 -6.89 18.87 2.33
C ALA A 934 -5.83 18.79 3.43
N LEU A 935 -6.03 17.89 4.39
CA LEU A 935 -5.14 17.72 5.52
C LEU A 935 -5.04 16.24 5.86
N ALA A 936 -3.83 15.68 5.80
CA ALA A 936 -3.61 14.29 6.17
C ALA A 936 -3.65 14.11 7.70
N PRO A 937 -3.88 12.89 8.19
CA PRO A 937 -3.70 12.58 9.60
C PRO A 937 -2.26 12.87 10.03
N HIS A 938 -2.10 13.49 11.19
CA HIS A 938 -0.80 13.80 11.77
C HIS A 938 0.06 14.83 11.01
N THR A 939 -0.54 15.57 10.08
CA THR A 939 0.08 16.74 9.45
C THR A 939 -0.56 18.03 9.98
N SER A 940 0.20 19.13 9.89
CA SER A 940 -0.25 20.48 10.28
C SER A 940 -0.23 21.48 9.12
N GLY A 941 0.39 21.13 7.99
CA GLY A 941 0.31 21.88 6.75
C GLY A 941 -0.84 21.37 5.89
N GLY A 942 -1.89 22.18 5.74
CA GLY A 942 -2.98 21.87 4.81
C GLY A 942 -2.60 22.30 3.38
N VAL A 943 -2.98 21.50 2.39
CA VAL A 943 -2.77 21.82 0.97
C VAL A 943 -4.07 22.38 0.39
N LEU A 944 -3.98 23.54 -0.26
CA LEU A 944 -5.10 24.13 -0.98
C LEU A 944 -5.41 23.28 -2.23
N SER A 945 -6.69 23.00 -2.44
CA SER A 945 -7.19 22.32 -3.64
C SER A 945 -8.38 23.05 -4.25
N ARG A 946 -8.65 22.78 -5.52
CA ARG A 946 -9.84 23.25 -6.24
C ARG A 946 -10.66 22.06 -6.72
N ILE A 947 -11.97 22.09 -6.47
CA ILE A 947 -12.88 21.03 -6.92
C ILE A 947 -13.13 21.19 -8.43
N ILE A 948 -12.94 20.13 -9.22
CA ILE A 948 -13.19 20.16 -10.67
C ILE A 948 -14.32 19.26 -11.15
N GLY A 949 -14.82 18.37 -10.29
CA GLY A 949 -15.89 17.42 -10.59
C GLY A 949 -16.07 16.42 -9.45
N PHE A 950 -16.82 15.34 -9.68
CA PHE A 950 -17.16 14.35 -8.65
C PHE A 950 -17.09 12.92 -9.19
N THR A 951 -16.84 11.96 -8.30
CA THR A 951 -16.79 10.52 -8.63
C THR A 951 -17.73 9.70 -7.75
N ASP A 952 -18.26 8.58 -8.24
CA ASP A 952 -19.04 7.65 -7.42
C ASP A 952 -18.18 6.76 -6.51
N ALA A 953 -16.86 6.74 -6.72
CA ALA A 953 -15.94 6.06 -5.83
C ALA A 953 -16.02 6.63 -4.40
N SER A 954 -15.78 5.80 -3.39
CA SER A 954 -15.72 6.24 -1.99
C SER A 954 -14.32 6.74 -1.61
N GLY A 955 -13.72 7.52 -2.49
CA GLY A 955 -12.40 8.15 -2.31
C GLY A 955 -12.34 9.49 -3.04
N GLY A 956 -11.22 10.20 -2.87
CA GLY A 956 -10.93 11.45 -3.56
C GLY A 956 -9.75 11.28 -4.49
N TYR A 957 -9.97 11.50 -5.79
CA TYR A 957 -8.91 11.49 -6.78
C TYR A 957 -8.17 12.82 -6.77
N ALA A 958 -6.85 12.77 -6.78
CA ALA A 958 -6.01 13.96 -6.83
C ALA A 958 -4.66 13.62 -7.47
N HIS A 959 -3.96 14.66 -7.93
CA HIS A 959 -2.61 14.51 -8.44
C HIS A 959 -1.67 13.84 -7.41
N THR A 960 -0.72 13.01 -7.85
CA THR A 960 0.23 12.35 -6.93
C THR A 960 1.03 13.35 -6.10
N LEU A 961 1.39 14.50 -6.69
CA LEU A 961 2.03 15.61 -5.98
C LEU A 961 1.15 16.19 -4.87
N PHE A 962 -0.17 16.26 -5.08
CA PHE A 962 -1.11 16.74 -4.06
C PHE A 962 -1.12 15.83 -2.84
N HIS A 963 -1.27 14.52 -3.07
CA HIS A 963 -1.30 13.53 -2.00
C HIS A 963 0.04 13.40 -1.28
N ALA A 964 1.16 13.60 -1.97
CA ALA A 964 2.49 13.58 -1.36
C ALA A 964 2.77 14.84 -0.52
N ALA A 965 2.26 16.01 -0.93
CA ALA A 965 2.46 17.27 -0.21
C ALA A 965 1.59 17.40 1.06
N LYS A 966 0.48 16.65 1.13
CA LYS A 966 -0.55 16.70 2.19
C LYS A 966 -0.22 15.79 3.36
#